data_AF-A0AAX4HKF4-F1
#
_entry.id   AF-A0AAX4HKF4-F1
#
_cell.length_a   1.000
_cell.length_b   1.000
_cell.length_c   1.000
_cell.angle_alpha   90.00
_cell.angle_beta   90.00
_cell.angle_gamma   90.00
#
_symmetry.space_group_name_H-M   'P 1'
#
loop_
_entity.id
_entity.type
_entity.pdbx_description
1 polymer ?
#
loop_
_entity_poly.entity_id
_entity_poly.type
_entity_poly.pdbx_seq_one_letter_code
_entity_poly.pdbx_strand_id
1 'polypeptide(L)'
;MSIDKNLSKTRNIGISAHIDSGKTTLSERILFYCSKIHKIEDVKGGGAGATMDHMELEREKGITITSAATTVEWMGIDKKGIKYAEGDEKNIKINLIDTPGHVDFTVEVERSLRVLDGAILVLCSVAGVQSQSITVDRQMKRYRVPRMAFLNKMDRMGANPYNGVKALKEKLGHNAVLMQIPIGAEENFKGSVDLITMKAYYFDGDNGEIVREEAIPSELVEQAQKAREEMLDVVSAFDDNMMEAILDGKDISEEQIHAAVKKGVQTLAFTPVFMGSAFKNKGVQLLLNAVARYLPSPVTAEHSKAIDSKTGEKVELLPEYDKGLVCMAFKITDEQFGQLTYTRIYQGTLNKGDTLINTRTKKRVRVGRIVRMNSNDRENIDSASAGDIIAMIGVDCASGDTFVNEDGNLEHLSCEGMHVPIPVIELSIKAKDKEMQARMSKGLARFIKEDPTFHLFTDEESGETRIAGMGELHLEIYVERLKREYKAEVEIGAPQVNYRETIRGEAKLEYTHKKQTGGSGQFAKVAGKIKPLTDDRKEREDQVYRFNNEIKGGVIPNEFIPSCDRGFGDVMNKGPLAAFPVIGVDAFLQDGQYHDVDSSDMAFRIAARMAMRDAIKNANPIILEPIMKVEVETPQDYQGFVIGDLSSRRGVILGSETTDTGDAVINAHVPLSEMFGYATVLRSGTAGKAGYSMEFAKYEQCPSHVQDKVIAARKDKLNERAE
;
A
#
# COMPACT_ATOMS: atom_id res chain seq x y z
N MET A 1 24.18 -17.49 17.13
CA MET A 1 22.97 -17.21 16.36
C MET A 1 22.82 -18.25 15.27
N SER A 2 21.68 -18.92 15.27
CA SER A 2 21.16 -19.90 14.31
C SER A 2 20.59 -19.18 13.08
N ILE A 3 21.45 -18.42 12.39
CA ILE A 3 21.08 -17.72 11.15
C ILE A 3 21.47 -18.62 9.97
N ASP A 4 20.57 -18.81 9.01
CA ASP A 4 20.91 -19.52 7.77
C ASP A 4 21.98 -18.72 7.02
N LYS A 5 23.07 -19.38 6.65
CA LYS A 5 24.18 -18.76 5.90
C LYS A 5 23.71 -18.14 4.58
N ASN A 6 22.66 -18.66 3.98
CA ASN A 6 22.09 -18.14 2.73
C ASN A 6 21.24 -16.88 2.93
N LEU A 7 20.87 -16.55 4.17
CA LEU A 7 19.99 -15.41 4.44
C LEU A 7 20.67 -14.08 4.18
N SER A 8 21.96 -13.98 4.50
CA SER A 8 22.81 -12.84 4.14
C SER A 8 22.85 -12.57 2.63
N LYS A 9 22.67 -13.60 1.80
CA LYS A 9 22.65 -13.53 0.32
C LYS A 9 21.25 -13.25 -0.25
N THR A 10 20.23 -13.13 0.59
CA THR A 10 18.85 -12.94 0.15
C THR A 10 18.50 -11.46 0.15
N ARG A 11 17.75 -11.00 -0.86
CA ARG A 11 17.15 -9.67 -0.93
C ARG A 11 15.67 -9.82 -1.23
N ASN A 12 14.80 -9.39 -0.33
CA ASN A 12 13.37 -9.30 -0.60
C ASN A 12 13.06 -7.87 -1.03
N ILE A 13 12.84 -7.65 -2.32
CA ILE A 13 12.68 -6.32 -2.89
C ILE A 13 11.34 -6.11 -3.56
N GLY A 14 10.77 -4.92 -3.39
CA GLY A 14 9.62 -4.46 -4.17
C GLY A 14 10.03 -3.49 -5.25
N ILE A 15 9.37 -3.53 -6.40
CA ILE A 15 9.41 -2.44 -7.38
C ILE A 15 8.13 -1.64 -7.24
N SER A 16 8.25 -0.36 -6.88
CA SER A 16 7.12 0.54 -6.65
C SER A 16 7.33 1.87 -7.36
N ALA A 17 6.25 2.46 -7.87
CA ALA A 17 6.30 3.62 -8.76
C ALA A 17 4.88 4.11 -9.06
N HIS A 18 4.78 5.28 -9.69
CA HIS A 18 3.54 5.71 -10.33
C HIS A 18 3.15 4.86 -11.56
N ILE A 19 1.91 5.01 -12.02
CA ILE A 19 1.37 4.45 -13.27
C ILE A 19 2.25 4.91 -14.44
N ASP A 20 2.45 4.04 -15.43
CA ASP A 20 3.31 4.29 -16.60
C ASP A 20 4.73 4.79 -16.25
N SER A 21 5.30 4.43 -15.10
CA SER A 21 6.73 4.67 -14.82
C SER A 21 7.64 3.54 -15.34
N GLY A 22 7.04 2.48 -15.92
CA GLY A 22 7.77 1.33 -16.48
C GLY A 22 8.20 0.27 -15.45
N LYS A 23 7.43 0.07 -14.37
CA LYS A 23 7.68 -0.96 -13.35
C LYS A 23 7.74 -2.37 -13.95
N THR A 24 6.66 -2.80 -14.59
CA THR A 24 6.54 -4.14 -15.18
C THR A 24 7.61 -4.37 -16.23
N THR A 25 7.92 -3.35 -17.04
CA THR A 25 9.04 -3.39 -17.99
C THR A 25 10.37 -3.61 -17.28
N LEU A 26 10.64 -2.90 -16.17
CA LEU A 26 11.84 -3.11 -15.38
C LEU A 26 11.89 -4.51 -14.76
N SER A 27 10.78 -4.99 -14.19
CA SER A 27 10.64 -6.35 -13.64
C SER A 27 10.98 -7.41 -14.68
N GLU A 28 10.45 -7.28 -15.90
CA GLU A 28 10.79 -8.19 -16.99
C GLU A 28 12.27 -8.18 -17.36
N ARG A 29 12.90 -7.00 -17.43
CA ARG A 29 14.33 -6.93 -17.72
C ARG A 29 15.16 -7.59 -16.63
N ILE A 30 14.75 -7.47 -15.37
CA ILE A 30 15.39 -8.19 -14.27
C ILE A 30 15.28 -9.71 -14.46
N LEU A 31 14.09 -10.22 -14.81
CA LEU A 31 13.91 -11.64 -15.12
C LEU A 31 14.81 -12.10 -16.27
N PHE A 32 14.93 -11.30 -17.33
CA PHE A 32 15.76 -11.62 -18.50
C PHE A 32 17.25 -11.67 -18.13
N TYR A 33 17.77 -10.64 -17.46
CA TYR A 33 19.19 -10.58 -17.08
C TYR A 33 19.57 -11.64 -16.05
N CYS A 34 18.63 -12.06 -15.19
CA CYS A 34 18.83 -13.18 -14.29
C CYS A 34 18.60 -14.56 -14.96
N SER A 35 18.52 -14.60 -16.30
CA SER A 35 18.35 -15.81 -17.12
C SER A 35 17.08 -16.62 -16.81
N LYS A 36 16.05 -15.96 -16.27
CA LYS A 36 14.77 -16.61 -15.94
C LYS A 36 13.82 -16.67 -17.13
N ILE A 37 13.84 -15.65 -17.98
CA ILE A 37 13.13 -15.62 -19.27
C ILE A 37 14.14 -15.54 -20.42
N HIS A 38 13.84 -16.23 -21.52
CA HIS A 38 14.72 -16.26 -22.70
C HIS A 38 14.36 -15.22 -23.76
N LYS A 39 13.20 -14.57 -23.61
CA LYS A 39 12.71 -13.55 -24.53
C LYS A 39 12.00 -12.45 -23.74
N ILE A 40 12.22 -11.22 -24.18
CA ILE A 40 11.58 -10.00 -23.69
C ILE A 40 10.25 -9.79 -24.43
N GLU A 41 9.16 -9.50 -23.72
CA GLU A 41 7.86 -9.22 -24.33
C GLU A 41 7.23 -7.92 -23.78
N ASP A 42 7.04 -6.92 -24.63
CA ASP A 42 6.55 -5.61 -24.17
C ASP A 42 5.09 -5.64 -23.71
N VAL A 43 4.80 -4.94 -22.61
CA VAL A 43 3.47 -4.82 -21.95
C VAL A 43 2.36 -4.39 -22.93
N LYS A 44 2.67 -3.55 -23.92
CA LYS A 44 1.72 -3.02 -24.92
C LYS A 44 1.98 -3.53 -26.35
N GLY A 45 2.84 -4.52 -26.52
CA GLY A 45 3.14 -5.11 -27.84
C GLY A 45 2.07 -6.12 -28.29
N GLY A 46 2.02 -6.44 -29.59
CA GLY A 46 1.13 -7.47 -30.13
C GLY A 46 1.52 -8.93 -29.81
N GLY A 47 2.33 -9.15 -28.77
CA GLY A 47 2.80 -10.46 -28.29
C GLY A 47 1.91 -11.07 -27.20
N ALA A 48 2.42 -12.01 -26.39
CA ALA A 48 1.63 -12.66 -25.34
C ALA A 48 1.42 -11.80 -24.08
N GLY A 49 2.06 -10.61 -24.03
CA GLY A 49 2.01 -9.67 -22.91
C GLY A 49 3.12 -9.94 -21.90
N ALA A 50 3.36 -9.00 -20.98
CA ALA A 50 4.45 -9.14 -20.02
C ALA A 50 4.25 -10.35 -19.09
N THR A 51 5.35 -11.03 -18.75
CA THR A 51 5.34 -12.28 -17.99
C THR A 51 4.76 -12.11 -16.58
N MET A 52 4.90 -10.92 -15.99
CA MET A 52 4.43 -10.60 -14.63
C MET A 52 2.93 -10.24 -14.57
N ASP A 53 2.34 -9.83 -15.70
CA ASP A 53 0.91 -9.53 -15.82
C ASP A 53 0.18 -10.82 -16.25
N HIS A 54 -0.18 -11.64 -15.26
CA HIS A 54 -0.75 -12.97 -15.48
C HIS A 54 -2.25 -12.91 -15.77
N MET A 55 -2.96 -11.88 -15.29
CA MET A 55 -4.39 -11.76 -15.53
C MET A 55 -4.65 -11.22 -16.93
N GLU A 56 -5.64 -11.79 -17.63
CA GLU A 56 -6.07 -11.29 -18.94
C GLU A 56 -6.48 -9.81 -18.87
N LEU A 57 -7.09 -9.40 -17.75
CA LEU A 57 -7.46 -8.00 -17.46
C LEU A 57 -6.26 -7.06 -17.34
N GLU A 58 -5.14 -7.52 -16.77
CA GLU A 58 -3.91 -6.73 -16.64
C GLU A 58 -3.33 -6.44 -18.03
N ARG A 59 -3.32 -7.45 -18.91
CA ARG A 59 -2.86 -7.32 -20.30
C ARG A 59 -3.76 -6.42 -21.14
N GLU A 60 -5.07 -6.56 -20.99
CA GLU A 60 -6.07 -5.76 -21.74
C GLU A 60 -6.01 -4.27 -21.35
N LYS A 61 -5.92 -3.97 -20.05
CA LYS A 61 -5.88 -2.60 -19.54
C LYS A 61 -4.45 -2.02 -19.51
N GLY A 62 -3.41 -2.85 -19.66
CA GLY A 62 -2.00 -2.47 -19.63
C GLY A 62 -1.54 -1.93 -18.26
N ILE A 63 -2.08 -2.48 -17.17
CA ILE A 63 -1.79 -2.10 -15.78
C ILE A 63 -1.61 -3.35 -14.92
N THR A 64 -0.73 -3.27 -13.91
CA THR A 64 -0.59 -4.32 -12.89
C THR A 64 -1.65 -4.14 -11.81
N ILE A 65 -2.47 -5.16 -11.59
CA ILE A 65 -3.62 -5.18 -10.67
C ILE A 65 -3.24 -5.91 -9.39
N THR A 66 -2.60 -7.08 -9.50
CA THR A 66 -2.18 -7.88 -8.34
C THR A 66 -0.66 -7.95 -8.25
N SER A 67 -0.14 -8.04 -7.02
CA SER A 67 1.31 -8.12 -6.80
C SER A 67 1.90 -9.46 -7.26
N ALA A 68 2.84 -9.47 -8.21
CA ALA A 68 3.47 -10.72 -8.68
C ALA A 68 4.79 -10.99 -7.95
N ALA A 69 4.96 -12.20 -7.41
CA ALA A 69 6.16 -12.59 -6.67
C ALA A 69 6.99 -13.63 -7.45
N THR A 70 8.28 -13.36 -7.66
CA THR A 70 9.21 -14.28 -8.34
C THR A 70 10.59 -14.25 -7.69
N THR A 71 11.24 -15.42 -7.60
CA THR A 71 12.63 -15.52 -7.18
C THR A 71 13.58 -15.61 -8.39
N VAL A 72 14.67 -14.85 -8.34
CA VAL A 72 15.78 -14.89 -9.32
C VAL A 72 17.13 -14.93 -8.63
N GLU A 73 18.17 -15.37 -9.35
CA GLU A 73 19.55 -15.33 -8.89
C GLU A 73 20.37 -14.35 -9.75
N TRP A 74 21.08 -13.44 -9.09
CA TRP A 74 21.95 -12.47 -9.74
C TRP A 74 23.42 -12.79 -9.40
N MET A 75 24.25 -12.99 -10.44
CA MET A 75 25.68 -13.33 -10.32
C MET A 75 26.60 -12.15 -10.67
N GLY A 76 26.03 -10.94 -10.83
CA GLY A 76 26.75 -9.80 -11.36
C GLY A 76 26.87 -9.82 -12.89
N ILE A 77 27.33 -8.68 -13.43
CA ILE A 77 27.41 -8.41 -14.88
C ILE A 77 28.33 -9.41 -15.59
N ASP A 78 29.48 -9.72 -15.00
CA ASP A 78 30.48 -10.63 -15.58
C ASP A 78 30.33 -12.08 -15.10
N LYS A 79 29.26 -12.37 -14.32
CA LYS A 79 28.97 -13.67 -13.69
C LYS A 79 30.09 -14.17 -12.75
N LYS A 80 30.99 -13.30 -12.29
CA LYS A 80 32.04 -13.66 -11.32
C LYS A 80 31.68 -13.32 -9.88
N GLY A 81 30.53 -12.67 -9.68
CA GLY A 81 30.10 -12.15 -8.40
C GLY A 81 30.04 -10.63 -8.37
N ILE A 82 29.66 -10.11 -7.20
CA ILE A 82 29.36 -8.72 -6.91
C ILE A 82 30.21 -8.35 -5.70
N LYS A 83 31.31 -7.64 -5.96
CA LYS A 83 32.18 -7.12 -4.91
C LYS A 83 31.40 -6.20 -3.96
N TYR A 84 31.74 -6.27 -2.68
CA TYR A 84 31.18 -5.47 -1.60
C TYR A 84 29.71 -5.76 -1.28
N ALA A 85 29.14 -6.82 -1.85
CA ALA A 85 27.81 -7.30 -1.48
C ALA A 85 27.88 -8.14 -0.20
N GLU A 86 26.86 -8.00 0.66
CA GLU A 86 26.76 -8.83 1.86
C GLU A 86 26.41 -10.28 1.49
N GLY A 87 27.15 -11.23 2.05
CA GLY A 87 26.99 -12.67 1.83
C GLY A 87 28.19 -13.29 1.12
N ASP A 88 27.93 -14.30 0.29
CA ASP A 88 28.93 -14.87 -0.62
C ASP A 88 28.86 -14.03 -1.89
N GLU A 89 29.89 -13.22 -2.13
CA GLU A 89 29.94 -12.26 -3.25
C GLU A 89 29.68 -12.93 -4.61
N LYS A 90 29.66 -14.26 -4.74
CA LYS A 90 29.39 -14.96 -6.00
C LYS A 90 27.96 -14.85 -6.52
N ASN A 91 26.94 -14.91 -5.66
CA ASN A 91 25.54 -14.90 -6.07
C ASN A 91 24.61 -14.34 -5.00
N ILE A 92 23.57 -13.64 -5.46
CA ILE A 92 22.53 -13.06 -4.61
C ILE A 92 21.17 -13.57 -5.07
N LYS A 93 20.40 -14.10 -4.13
CA LYS A 93 19.00 -14.50 -4.33
C LYS A 93 18.12 -13.27 -4.15
N ILE A 94 17.35 -12.93 -5.18
CA ILE A 94 16.41 -11.80 -5.15
C ILE A 94 15.00 -12.36 -5.22
N ASN A 95 14.22 -12.13 -4.16
CA ASN A 95 12.78 -12.33 -4.18
C ASN A 95 12.14 -10.99 -4.57
N LEU A 96 11.68 -10.91 -5.81
CA LEU A 96 11.08 -9.73 -6.40
C LEU A 96 9.56 -9.76 -6.22
N ILE A 97 9.00 -8.69 -5.69
CA ILE A 97 7.56 -8.42 -5.71
C ILE A 97 7.30 -7.20 -6.59
N ASP A 98 6.61 -7.41 -7.71
CA ASP A 98 6.14 -6.31 -8.53
C ASP A 98 4.84 -5.76 -7.94
N THR A 99 4.82 -4.47 -7.60
CA THR A 99 3.68 -3.85 -6.90
C THR A 99 2.82 -3.03 -7.86
N PRO A 100 1.48 -3.04 -7.70
CA PRO A 100 0.59 -2.18 -8.46
C PRO A 100 0.98 -0.71 -8.34
N GLY A 101 0.86 0.04 -9.44
CA GLY A 101 1.11 1.48 -9.46
C GLY A 101 -0.11 2.36 -9.24
N HIS A 102 -1.29 1.75 -9.23
CA HIS A 102 -2.56 2.46 -9.26
C HIS A 102 -3.12 2.63 -7.84
N VAL A 103 -3.69 3.79 -7.57
CA VAL A 103 -4.25 4.21 -6.28
C VAL A 103 -5.38 3.30 -5.77
N ASP A 104 -6.23 2.85 -6.69
CA ASP A 104 -7.28 1.86 -6.42
C ASP A 104 -6.77 0.54 -5.82
N PHE A 105 -5.50 0.18 -6.03
CA PHE A 105 -4.87 -1.03 -5.50
C PHE A 105 -3.85 -0.73 -4.40
N THR A 106 -4.03 0.38 -3.67
CA THR A 106 -3.17 0.78 -2.53
C THR A 106 -2.99 -0.33 -1.50
N VAL A 107 -4.02 -1.14 -1.24
CA VAL A 107 -3.95 -2.28 -0.33
C VAL A 107 -2.94 -3.35 -0.76
N GLU A 108 -2.74 -3.56 -2.07
CA GLU A 108 -1.72 -4.47 -2.60
C GLU A 108 -0.31 -3.93 -2.37
N VAL A 109 -0.15 -2.61 -2.48
CA VAL A 109 1.13 -1.92 -2.22
C VAL A 109 1.48 -1.97 -0.74
N GLU A 110 0.53 -1.65 0.14
CA GLU A 110 0.69 -1.75 1.60
C GLU A 110 1.11 -3.18 2.02
N ARG A 111 0.47 -4.20 1.42
CA ARG A 111 0.75 -5.61 1.68
C ARG A 111 2.15 -5.99 1.29
N SER A 112 2.53 -5.58 0.08
CA SER A 112 3.83 -5.89 -0.48
C SER A 112 4.92 -5.23 0.36
N LEU A 113 4.82 -3.92 0.61
CA LEU A 113 5.81 -3.16 1.38
C LEU A 113 6.01 -3.70 2.80
N ARG A 114 4.99 -4.29 3.43
CA ARG A 114 5.12 -4.90 4.76
C ARG A 114 5.98 -6.17 4.78
N VAL A 115 6.08 -6.88 3.66
CA VAL A 115 6.79 -8.16 3.55
C VAL A 115 8.21 -7.99 3.02
N LEU A 116 8.51 -6.83 2.46
CA LEU A 116 9.76 -6.51 1.80
C LEU A 116 10.79 -5.96 2.77
N ASP A 117 12.05 -6.31 2.53
CA ASP A 117 13.18 -5.78 3.29
C ASP A 117 13.71 -4.51 2.64
N GLY A 118 13.53 -4.33 1.33
CA GLY A 118 13.92 -3.13 0.60
C GLY A 118 13.03 -2.84 -0.61
N ALA A 119 13.18 -1.67 -1.21
CA ALA A 119 12.40 -1.28 -2.38
C ALA A 119 13.20 -0.48 -3.41
N ILE A 120 12.78 -0.60 -4.67
CA ILE A 120 13.21 0.26 -5.77
C ILE A 120 12.05 1.21 -6.08
N LEU A 121 12.25 2.49 -5.78
CA LEU A 121 11.35 3.57 -6.17
C LEU A 121 11.67 3.98 -7.60
N VAL A 122 10.85 3.54 -8.56
CA VAL A 122 11.01 3.91 -9.96
C VAL A 122 10.28 5.23 -10.21
N LEU A 123 10.96 6.17 -10.88
CA LEU A 123 10.37 7.44 -11.31
C LEU A 123 10.63 7.65 -12.79
N CYS A 124 9.75 8.40 -13.46
CA CYS A 124 9.98 8.82 -14.83
C CYS A 124 11.02 9.96 -14.84
N SER A 125 12.07 9.83 -15.64
CA SER A 125 13.10 10.89 -15.80
C SER A 125 12.57 12.18 -16.42
N VAL A 126 11.36 12.17 -16.99
CA VAL A 126 10.69 13.34 -17.56
C VAL A 126 9.79 14.00 -16.51
N ALA A 127 8.82 13.26 -15.98
CA ALA A 127 7.81 13.80 -15.06
C ALA A 127 8.33 13.97 -13.61
N GLY A 128 9.38 13.25 -13.22
CA GLY A 128 9.91 13.29 -11.86
C GLY A 128 8.94 12.70 -10.82
N VAL A 129 8.74 13.43 -9.72
CA VAL A 129 7.86 13.02 -8.61
C VAL A 129 6.43 13.53 -8.83
N GLN A 130 5.49 12.60 -8.97
CA GLN A 130 4.04 12.83 -9.09
C GLN A 130 3.32 12.54 -7.75
N SER A 131 2.07 12.96 -7.58
CA SER A 131 1.28 12.77 -6.35
C SER A 131 1.29 11.34 -5.82
N GLN A 132 1.16 10.33 -6.67
CA GLN A 132 1.17 8.92 -6.26
C GLN A 132 2.55 8.47 -5.82
N SER A 133 3.61 9.07 -6.37
CA SER A 133 4.97 8.81 -5.90
C SER A 133 5.11 9.26 -4.45
N ILE A 134 4.42 10.35 -4.05
CA ILE A 134 4.34 10.80 -2.65
C ILE A 134 3.60 9.79 -1.79
N THR A 135 2.49 9.23 -2.27
CA THR A 135 1.71 8.23 -1.52
C THR A 135 2.47 6.92 -1.35
N VAL A 136 3.09 6.41 -2.41
CA VAL A 136 3.98 5.25 -2.34
C VAL A 136 5.15 5.51 -1.38
N ASP A 137 5.75 6.71 -1.43
CA ASP A 137 6.82 7.09 -0.49
C ASP A 137 6.34 7.16 0.97
N ARG A 138 5.14 7.70 1.22
CA ARG A 138 4.52 7.70 2.56
C ARG A 138 4.32 6.27 3.07
N GLN A 139 3.90 5.34 2.21
CA GLN A 139 3.76 3.93 2.57
C GLN A 139 5.12 3.29 2.88
N MET A 140 6.15 3.56 2.08
CA MET A 140 7.52 3.11 2.36
C MET A 140 8.06 3.67 3.67
N LYS A 141 7.78 4.94 3.98
CA LYS A 141 8.15 5.58 5.26
C LYS A 141 7.40 4.97 6.45
N ARG A 142 6.11 4.66 6.30
CA ARG A 142 5.28 4.03 7.34
C ARG A 142 5.86 2.69 7.79
N TYR A 143 6.29 1.85 6.83
CA TYR A 143 6.91 0.56 7.12
C TYR A 143 8.43 0.60 7.25
N ARG A 144 9.03 1.80 7.20
CA ARG A 144 10.48 2.00 7.32
C ARG A 144 11.30 1.15 6.35
N VAL A 145 10.82 0.99 5.12
CA VAL A 145 11.48 0.16 4.10
C VAL A 145 12.65 0.94 3.46
N PRO A 146 13.90 0.46 3.58
CA PRO A 146 15.05 1.00 2.86
C PRO A 146 14.84 1.01 1.36
N ARG A 147 15.22 2.10 0.72
CA ARG A 147 14.86 2.34 -0.68
C ARG A 147 15.99 2.97 -1.47
N MET A 148 16.01 2.64 -2.74
CA MET A 148 16.83 3.29 -3.76
C MET A 148 15.93 3.83 -4.86
N ALA A 149 16.37 4.89 -5.54
CA ALA A 149 15.60 5.48 -6.64
C ALA A 149 16.18 5.06 -7.99
N PHE A 150 15.30 4.80 -8.96
CA PHE A 150 15.68 4.53 -10.35
C PHE A 150 14.92 5.47 -11.28
N LEU A 151 15.66 6.38 -11.91
CA LEU A 151 15.15 7.30 -12.92
C LEU A 151 15.09 6.58 -14.28
N ASN A 152 13.89 6.12 -14.62
CA ASN A 152 13.60 5.33 -15.80
C ASN A 152 13.14 6.20 -16.98
N LYS A 153 13.11 5.63 -18.19
CA LYS A 153 12.73 6.33 -19.43
C LYS A 153 13.70 7.44 -19.81
N MET A 154 15.00 7.24 -19.55
CA MET A 154 16.08 8.14 -19.99
C MET A 154 16.16 8.34 -21.52
N ASP A 155 15.47 7.49 -22.28
CA ASP A 155 15.36 7.55 -23.74
C ASP A 155 14.29 8.52 -24.25
N ARG A 156 13.46 9.10 -23.37
CA ARG A 156 12.41 10.04 -23.77
C ARG A 156 12.94 11.46 -23.93
N MET A 157 12.28 12.22 -24.80
CA MET A 157 12.51 13.66 -24.95
C MET A 157 12.23 14.38 -23.61
N GLY A 158 13.13 15.29 -23.23
CA GLY A 158 13.06 16.00 -21.95
C GLY A 158 13.51 15.19 -20.74
N ALA A 159 14.10 14.00 -20.92
CA ALA A 159 14.62 13.21 -19.80
C ALA A 159 15.78 13.95 -19.10
N ASN A 160 15.59 14.28 -17.81
CA ASN A 160 16.60 14.98 -17.02
C ASN A 160 16.74 14.36 -15.62
N PRO A 161 17.83 13.62 -15.35
CA PRO A 161 17.99 12.94 -14.07
C PRO A 161 18.27 13.90 -12.91
N TYR A 162 18.86 15.08 -13.18
CA TYR A 162 19.14 16.09 -12.17
C TYR A 162 17.85 16.69 -11.61
N ASN A 163 16.86 16.92 -12.48
CA ASN A 163 15.52 17.35 -12.07
C ASN A 163 14.82 16.29 -11.23
N GLY A 164 14.96 15.02 -11.60
CA GLY A 164 14.45 13.89 -10.81
C GLY A 164 15.00 13.90 -9.37
N VAL A 165 16.32 14.13 -9.21
CA VAL A 165 16.95 14.24 -7.88
C VAL A 165 16.47 15.47 -7.12
N LYS A 166 16.34 16.63 -7.78
CA LYS A 166 15.78 17.83 -7.17
C LYS A 166 14.36 17.59 -6.66
N ALA A 167 13.51 16.94 -7.47
CA ALA A 167 12.14 16.59 -7.09
C ALA A 167 12.11 15.60 -5.90
N LEU A 168 13.01 14.62 -5.84
CA LEU A 168 13.16 13.73 -4.68
C LEU A 168 13.48 14.52 -3.39
N LYS A 169 14.40 15.49 -3.49
CA LYS A 169 14.78 16.36 -2.35
C LYS A 169 13.62 17.26 -1.92
N GLU A 170 13.02 17.99 -2.85
CA GLU A 170 12.03 19.03 -2.55
C GLU A 170 10.63 18.46 -2.24
N LYS A 171 10.16 17.47 -3.00
CA LYS A 171 8.79 16.94 -2.88
C LYS A 171 8.68 15.77 -1.90
N LEU A 172 9.71 14.90 -1.82
CA LEU A 172 9.71 13.75 -0.91
C LEU A 172 10.56 13.95 0.35
N GLY A 173 11.40 14.99 0.40
CA GLY A 173 12.29 15.24 1.54
C GLY A 173 13.39 14.17 1.67
N HIS A 174 13.81 13.56 0.55
CA HIS A 174 14.88 12.56 0.56
C HIS A 174 16.25 13.24 0.52
N ASN A 175 17.23 12.66 1.20
CA ASN A 175 18.64 12.96 0.95
C ASN A 175 19.11 12.14 -0.28
N ALA A 176 18.66 12.58 -1.45
CA ALA A 176 18.87 11.87 -2.72
C ALA A 176 20.11 12.37 -3.46
N VAL A 177 20.95 11.46 -3.95
CA VAL A 177 22.17 11.79 -4.70
C VAL A 177 22.33 10.86 -5.90
N LEU A 178 22.75 11.42 -7.03
CA LEU A 178 23.11 10.66 -8.21
C LEU A 178 24.35 9.80 -7.92
N MET A 179 24.24 8.49 -8.12
CA MET A 179 25.40 7.59 -8.11
C MET A 179 26.06 7.49 -9.48
N GLN A 180 25.42 8.07 -10.50
CA GLN A 180 25.78 7.96 -11.90
C GLN A 180 25.49 9.27 -12.63
N ILE A 181 26.21 9.54 -13.72
CA ILE A 181 25.83 10.60 -14.68
C ILE A 181 25.52 9.97 -16.05
N PRO A 182 24.57 10.54 -16.83
CA PRO A 182 24.18 9.97 -18.10
C PRO A 182 25.22 10.22 -19.20
N ILE A 183 25.40 9.25 -20.10
CA ILE A 183 26.16 9.41 -21.34
C ILE A 183 25.16 9.60 -22.48
N GLY A 184 25.05 10.83 -22.96
CA GLY A 184 23.99 11.25 -23.89
C GLY A 184 22.66 11.47 -23.18
N ALA A 185 21.64 11.85 -23.96
CA ALA A 185 20.28 12.10 -23.47
C ALA A 185 19.26 11.67 -24.53
N GLU A 186 18.03 11.39 -24.10
CA GLU A 186 16.92 11.06 -24.99
C GLU A 186 17.29 9.87 -25.91
N GLU A 187 16.99 9.95 -27.21
CA GLU A 187 17.35 8.92 -28.19
C GLU A 187 18.86 8.62 -28.26
N ASN A 188 19.70 9.60 -27.89
CA ASN A 188 21.15 9.48 -27.85
C ASN A 188 21.69 8.94 -26.52
N PHE A 189 20.83 8.55 -25.58
CA PHE A 189 21.26 7.94 -24.32
C PHE A 189 21.93 6.58 -24.58
N LYS A 190 23.24 6.49 -24.30
CA LYS A 190 24.09 5.34 -24.61
C LYS A 190 24.51 4.53 -23.38
N GLY A 191 24.54 5.16 -22.21
CA GLY A 191 25.04 4.52 -21.00
C GLY A 191 25.14 5.48 -19.83
N SER A 192 25.91 5.11 -18.82
CA SER A 192 26.15 5.95 -17.65
C SER A 192 27.57 5.82 -17.13
N VAL A 193 28.07 6.88 -16.50
CA VAL A 193 29.34 6.88 -15.77
C VAL A 193 29.04 6.57 -14.31
N ASP A 194 29.69 5.56 -13.74
CA ASP A 194 29.63 5.24 -12.32
C ASP A 194 30.59 6.15 -11.55
N LEU A 195 30.07 6.93 -10.60
CA LEU A 195 30.85 7.92 -9.84
C LEU A 195 31.74 7.27 -8.77
N ILE A 196 31.45 6.03 -8.36
CA ILE A 196 32.27 5.30 -7.38
C ILE A 196 33.53 4.79 -8.06
N THR A 197 33.38 4.01 -9.13
CA THR A 197 34.52 3.42 -9.85
C THR A 197 35.18 4.41 -10.83
N MET A 198 34.51 5.51 -11.17
CA MET A 198 34.91 6.48 -12.20
C MET A 198 35.17 5.85 -13.56
N LYS A 199 34.20 5.04 -14.01
CA LYS A 199 34.24 4.34 -15.30
C LYS A 199 32.94 4.54 -16.07
N ALA A 200 33.04 4.59 -17.39
CA ALA A 200 31.89 4.64 -18.29
C ALA A 200 31.41 3.23 -18.59
N TYR A 201 30.09 3.01 -18.47
CA TYR A 201 29.44 1.77 -18.83
C TYR A 201 28.53 1.99 -20.03
N TYR A 202 28.77 1.24 -21.09
CA TYR A 202 27.95 1.16 -22.29
C TYR A 202 27.21 -0.16 -22.34
N PHE A 203 26.00 -0.13 -22.90
CA PHE A 203 25.12 -1.30 -23.02
C PHE A 203 24.92 -1.60 -24.50
N ASP A 204 25.72 -2.55 -24.99
CA ASP A 204 25.74 -3.01 -26.37
C ASP A 204 24.96 -4.34 -26.51
N GLY A 205 24.63 -4.71 -27.75
CA GLY A 205 23.76 -5.85 -28.05
C GLY A 205 22.29 -5.45 -28.17
N ASP A 206 21.48 -6.32 -28.78
CA ASP A 206 20.08 -6.01 -29.08
C ASP A 206 19.24 -5.87 -27.79
N ASN A 207 19.63 -6.59 -26.73
CA ASN A 207 19.00 -6.53 -25.42
C ASN A 207 19.94 -6.03 -24.31
N GLY A 208 20.99 -5.28 -24.65
CA GLY A 208 21.95 -4.79 -23.66
C GLY A 208 22.75 -5.90 -22.98
N GLU A 209 22.84 -7.09 -23.58
CA GLU A 209 23.52 -8.24 -22.99
C GLU A 209 25.04 -8.06 -22.84
N ILE A 210 25.64 -7.15 -23.59
CA ILE A 210 27.08 -6.86 -23.55
C ILE A 210 27.29 -5.53 -22.84
N VAL A 211 27.70 -5.59 -21.58
CA VAL A 211 28.10 -4.40 -20.82
C VAL A 211 29.59 -4.16 -21.06
N ARG A 212 29.93 -3.03 -21.67
CA ARG A 212 31.30 -2.62 -21.97
C ARG A 212 31.74 -1.52 -21.00
N GLU A 213 32.86 -1.75 -20.33
CA GLU A 213 33.48 -0.83 -19.38
C GLU A 213 34.63 -0.08 -20.07
N GLU A 214 34.61 1.25 -20.02
CA GLU A 214 35.62 2.13 -20.63
C GLU A 214 36.02 3.30 -19.73
N ALA A 215 37.06 4.01 -20.15
CA ALA A 215 37.40 5.30 -19.57
C ALA A 215 36.28 6.33 -19.84
N ILE A 216 36.12 7.28 -18.92
CA ILE A 216 35.13 8.35 -19.05
C ILE A 216 35.44 9.18 -20.31
N PRO A 217 34.44 9.46 -21.17
CA PRO A 217 34.61 10.37 -22.31
C PRO A 217 35.18 11.72 -21.86
N SER A 218 36.14 12.27 -22.61
CA SER A 218 36.85 13.50 -22.23
C SER A 218 35.93 14.67 -21.94
N GLU A 219 34.78 14.75 -22.63
CA GLU A 219 33.76 15.79 -22.44
C GLU A 219 33.00 15.68 -21.10
N LEU A 220 32.97 14.49 -20.47
CA LEU A 220 32.25 14.23 -19.22
C LEU A 220 33.17 14.17 -18.00
N VAL A 221 34.49 14.21 -18.16
CA VAL A 221 35.45 14.03 -17.04
C VAL A 221 35.25 15.10 -15.97
N GLU A 222 35.20 16.37 -16.36
CA GLU A 222 35.02 17.49 -15.41
C GLU A 222 33.67 17.40 -14.69
N GLN A 223 32.60 17.08 -15.44
CA GLN A 223 31.27 16.87 -14.88
C GLN A 223 31.23 15.68 -13.90
N ALA A 224 31.89 14.57 -14.24
CA ALA A 224 31.98 13.39 -13.40
C ALA A 224 32.74 13.67 -12.11
N GLN A 225 33.85 14.42 -12.19
CA GLN A 225 34.65 14.80 -11.01
C GLN A 225 33.82 15.67 -10.06
N LYS A 226 33.16 16.71 -10.57
CA LYS A 226 32.28 17.57 -9.77
C LYS A 226 31.11 16.79 -9.14
N ALA A 227 30.47 15.91 -9.91
CA ALA A 227 29.38 15.08 -9.40
C ALA A 227 29.87 14.06 -8.35
N ARG A 228 31.09 13.54 -8.52
CA ARG A 228 31.73 12.67 -7.53
C ARG A 228 32.03 13.42 -6.22
N GLU A 229 32.54 14.65 -6.28
CA GLU A 229 32.76 15.47 -5.09
C GLU A 229 31.44 15.69 -4.32
N GLU A 230 30.37 16.12 -5.00
CA GLU A 230 29.04 16.27 -4.38
C GLU A 230 28.55 14.95 -3.76
N MET A 231 28.78 13.82 -4.44
CA MET A 231 28.41 12.51 -3.93
C MET A 231 29.21 12.13 -2.68
N LEU A 232 30.53 12.33 -2.68
CA LEU A 232 31.40 11.99 -1.56
C LEU A 232 31.10 12.87 -0.34
N ASP A 233 30.80 14.16 -0.54
CA ASP A 233 30.40 15.07 0.54
C ASP A 233 29.18 14.53 1.29
N VAL A 234 28.15 14.11 0.57
CA VAL A 234 26.93 13.57 1.18
C VAL A 234 27.15 12.19 1.80
N VAL A 235 27.89 11.31 1.12
CA VAL A 235 28.14 9.93 1.59
C VAL A 235 29.03 9.91 2.83
N SER A 236 29.99 10.84 2.93
CA SER A 236 30.92 10.92 4.07
C SER A 236 30.22 11.15 5.40
N ALA A 237 29.03 11.75 5.41
CA ALA A 237 28.22 11.95 6.61
C ALA A 237 27.81 10.62 7.29
N PHE A 238 27.98 9.48 6.62
CA PHE A 238 27.67 8.15 7.16
C PHE A 238 28.91 7.39 7.66
N ASP A 239 30.13 7.89 7.45
CA ASP A 239 31.38 7.28 7.89
C ASP A 239 32.38 8.32 8.36
N ASP A 240 32.63 8.37 9.68
CA ASP A 240 33.50 9.38 10.30
C ASP A 240 34.93 9.34 9.75
N ASN A 241 35.46 8.15 9.44
CA ASN A 241 36.81 8.01 8.89
C ASN A 241 36.88 8.54 7.45
N MET A 242 35.82 8.34 6.67
CA MET A 242 35.69 8.90 5.33
C MET A 242 35.61 10.43 5.38
N MET A 243 34.87 10.99 6.34
CA MET A 243 34.78 12.45 6.54
C MET A 243 36.15 13.04 6.91
N GLU A 244 36.88 12.42 7.84
CA GLU A 244 38.25 12.84 8.19
C GLU A 244 39.20 12.76 6.99
N ALA A 245 39.12 11.68 6.20
CA ALA A 245 39.96 11.51 5.01
C ALA A 245 39.73 12.60 3.96
N ILE A 246 38.48 13.00 3.72
CA ILE A 246 38.14 14.11 2.80
C ILE A 246 38.73 15.44 3.29
N LEU A 247 38.57 15.75 4.58
CA LEU A 247 39.09 16.99 5.17
C LEU A 247 40.62 17.07 5.10
N ASP A 248 41.29 15.94 5.25
CA ASP A 248 42.75 15.80 5.14
C ASP A 248 43.25 15.75 3.67
N GLY A 249 42.35 15.73 2.68
CA GLY A 249 42.70 15.59 1.26
C GLY A 249 43.31 14.23 0.91
N LYS A 250 42.96 13.17 1.65
CA LYS A 250 43.40 11.79 1.41
C LYS A 250 42.44 11.06 0.46
N ASP A 251 42.99 10.13 -0.32
CA ASP A 251 42.18 9.26 -1.18
C ASP A 251 41.29 8.31 -0.38
N ILE A 252 40.07 8.12 -0.85
CA ILE A 252 39.06 7.23 -0.24
C ILE A 252 38.95 5.94 -1.07
N SER A 253 38.96 4.79 -0.40
CA SER A 253 38.81 3.51 -1.09
C SER A 253 37.36 3.26 -1.54
N GLU A 254 37.17 2.49 -2.62
CA GLU A 254 35.83 2.07 -3.06
C GLU A 254 35.06 1.31 -1.97
N GLU A 255 35.76 0.51 -1.16
CA GLU A 255 35.19 -0.25 -0.05
C GLU A 255 34.55 0.67 0.99
N GLN A 256 35.26 1.74 1.37
CA GLN A 256 34.74 2.75 2.31
C GLN A 256 33.49 3.45 1.74
N ILE A 257 33.52 3.84 0.46
CA ILE A 257 32.37 4.47 -0.20
C ILE A 257 31.16 3.52 -0.19
N HIS A 258 31.36 2.26 -0.59
CA HIS A 258 30.29 1.26 -0.59
C HIS A 258 29.72 1.00 0.81
N ALA A 259 30.57 0.92 1.83
CA ALA A 259 30.14 0.73 3.21
C ALA A 259 29.31 1.92 3.73
N ALA A 260 29.75 3.15 3.46
CA ALA A 260 29.04 4.37 3.83
C ALA A 260 27.68 4.49 3.12
N VAL A 261 27.62 4.23 1.81
CA VAL A 261 26.36 4.20 1.04
C VAL A 261 25.40 3.16 1.61
N LYS A 262 25.89 1.93 1.87
CA LYS A 262 25.08 0.85 2.45
C LYS A 262 24.49 1.28 3.79
N LYS A 263 25.31 1.86 4.69
CA LYS A 263 24.87 2.35 6.00
C LYS A 263 23.78 3.41 5.84
N GLY A 264 23.99 4.42 4.98
CA GLY A 264 23.00 5.47 4.74
C GLY A 264 21.66 4.94 4.20
N VAL A 265 21.70 3.95 3.28
CA VAL A 265 20.50 3.31 2.73
C VAL A 265 19.73 2.55 3.80
N GLN A 266 20.42 1.70 4.56
CA GLN A 266 19.79 0.83 5.56
C GLN A 266 19.25 1.63 6.75
N THR A 267 19.82 2.80 7.05
CA THR A 267 19.28 3.73 8.06
C THR A 267 18.21 4.67 7.53
N LEU A 268 17.77 4.54 6.27
CA LEU A 268 16.76 5.40 5.60
C LEU A 268 17.17 6.87 5.46
N ALA A 269 18.42 7.20 5.75
CA ALA A 269 18.94 8.57 5.79
C ALA A 269 19.55 9.01 4.45
N PHE A 270 19.68 8.08 3.50
CA PHE A 270 20.22 8.30 2.17
C PHE A 270 19.44 7.52 1.11
N THR A 271 19.15 8.17 -0.02
CA THR A 271 18.51 7.54 -1.18
C THR A 271 19.46 7.61 -2.37
N PRO A 272 20.21 6.54 -2.70
CA PRO A 272 21.06 6.52 -3.89
C PRO A 272 20.17 6.47 -5.14
N VAL A 273 20.50 7.34 -6.10
CA VAL A 273 19.74 7.48 -7.35
C VAL A 273 20.54 6.89 -8.51
N PHE A 274 19.95 5.89 -9.13
CA PHE A 274 20.42 5.27 -10.37
C PHE A 274 19.54 5.71 -11.54
N MET A 275 19.99 5.48 -12.77
CA MET A 275 19.25 5.87 -13.95
C MET A 275 19.37 4.85 -15.08
N GLY A 276 18.41 4.86 -16.00
CA GLY A 276 18.46 4.02 -17.18
C GLY A 276 17.21 4.08 -18.04
N SER A 277 17.16 3.19 -19.02
CA SER A 277 15.98 2.95 -19.82
C SER A 277 15.71 1.45 -19.83
N ALA A 278 14.67 1.04 -19.10
CA ALA A 278 14.21 -0.34 -19.12
C ALA A 278 13.71 -0.75 -20.52
N PHE A 279 13.14 0.20 -21.28
CA PHE A 279 12.67 -0.05 -22.64
C PHE A 279 13.82 -0.29 -23.62
N LYS A 280 14.87 0.55 -23.57
CA LYS A 280 16.06 0.42 -24.43
C LYS A 280 17.14 -0.50 -23.85
N ASN A 281 16.85 -1.23 -22.78
CA ASN A 281 17.75 -2.23 -22.18
C ASN A 281 19.07 -1.66 -21.63
N LYS A 282 19.06 -0.45 -21.07
CA LYS A 282 20.27 0.23 -20.55
C LYS A 282 20.14 0.57 -19.06
N GLY A 283 21.18 0.30 -18.27
CA GLY A 283 21.29 0.71 -16.87
C GLY A 283 20.69 -0.24 -15.83
N VAL A 284 19.88 -1.22 -16.23
CA VAL A 284 19.23 -2.18 -15.30
C VAL A 284 20.24 -3.09 -14.60
N GLN A 285 21.32 -3.47 -15.27
CA GLN A 285 22.35 -4.35 -14.73
C GLN A 285 23.14 -3.67 -13.60
N LEU A 286 23.41 -2.36 -13.75
CA LEU A 286 24.06 -1.57 -12.71
C LEU A 286 23.13 -1.38 -11.50
N LEU A 287 21.83 -1.21 -11.75
CA LEU A 287 20.82 -1.22 -10.70
C LEU A 287 20.82 -2.54 -9.91
N LEU A 288 20.90 -3.69 -10.59
CA LEU A 288 20.96 -5.01 -9.92
C LEU A 288 22.21 -5.19 -9.05
N ASN A 289 23.36 -4.70 -9.51
CA ASN A 289 24.57 -4.67 -8.67
C ASN A 289 24.37 -3.81 -7.42
N ALA A 290 23.70 -2.67 -7.55
CA ALA A 290 23.42 -1.78 -6.42
C ALA A 290 22.39 -2.36 -5.45
N VAL A 291 21.36 -3.07 -5.93
CA VAL A 291 20.43 -3.86 -5.11
C VAL A 291 21.19 -4.85 -4.23
N ALA A 292 22.12 -5.61 -4.82
CA ALA A 292 22.92 -6.58 -4.09
C ALA A 292 23.82 -5.92 -3.01
N ARG A 293 24.41 -4.76 -3.31
CA ARG A 293 25.32 -4.05 -2.42
C ARG A 293 24.63 -3.32 -1.26
N TYR A 294 23.52 -2.63 -1.55
CA TYR A 294 23.00 -1.61 -0.64
C TYR A 294 21.69 -1.94 0.04
N LEU A 295 20.78 -2.67 -0.63
CA LEU A 295 19.52 -3.07 0.01
C LEU A 295 19.79 -4.15 1.07
N PRO A 296 19.01 -4.16 2.17
CA PRO A 296 19.26 -5.06 3.28
C PRO A 296 18.90 -6.51 2.95
N SER A 297 19.53 -7.41 3.68
CA SER A 297 19.11 -8.81 3.79
C SER A 297 18.06 -8.96 4.89
N PRO A 298 17.33 -10.08 4.98
CA PRO A 298 16.45 -10.34 6.12
C PRO A 298 17.16 -10.25 7.49
N VAL A 299 18.50 -10.38 7.51
CA VAL A 299 19.33 -10.29 8.72
C VAL A 299 19.62 -8.84 9.09
N THR A 300 19.81 -7.95 8.11
CA THR A 300 20.18 -6.54 8.33
C THR A 300 19.01 -5.57 8.26
N ALA A 301 17.84 -6.04 7.78
CA ALA A 301 16.60 -5.27 7.77
C ALA A 301 16.07 -5.01 9.19
N GLU A 302 15.27 -3.95 9.36
CA GLU A 302 14.56 -3.70 10.62
C GLU A 302 13.65 -4.89 10.94
N HIS A 303 13.80 -5.44 12.15
CA HIS A 303 13.04 -6.63 12.56
C HIS A 303 11.54 -6.33 12.60
N SER A 304 10.77 -7.26 12.01
CA SER A 304 9.32 -7.20 12.08
C SER A 304 8.82 -7.43 13.50
N LYS A 305 7.69 -6.81 13.83
CA LYS A 305 7.10 -6.86 15.17
C LYS A 305 5.76 -7.62 15.15
N ALA A 306 5.54 -8.39 16.20
CA ALA A 306 4.25 -8.97 16.55
C ALA A 306 3.68 -8.29 17.80
N ILE A 307 2.36 -8.31 17.94
CA ILE A 307 1.64 -7.85 19.12
C ILE A 307 1.31 -9.08 19.96
N ASP A 308 1.67 -9.05 21.24
CA ASP A 308 1.21 -10.03 22.22
C ASP A 308 -0.21 -9.67 22.67
N SER A 309 -1.19 -10.52 22.37
CA SER A 309 -2.59 -10.31 22.77
C SER A 309 -2.86 -10.40 24.27
N LYS A 310 -1.93 -10.95 25.08
CA LYS A 310 -2.04 -11.01 26.54
C LYS A 310 -1.60 -9.71 27.22
N THR A 311 -0.56 -9.07 26.70
CA THR A 311 0.05 -7.87 27.31
C THR A 311 -0.24 -6.58 26.54
N GLY A 312 -0.54 -6.68 25.23
CA GLY A 312 -0.65 -5.56 24.31
C GLY A 312 0.71 -5.02 23.84
N GLU A 313 1.82 -5.62 24.24
CA GLU A 313 3.17 -5.16 23.92
C GLU A 313 3.66 -5.65 22.55
N LYS A 314 4.61 -4.93 21.97
CA LYS A 314 5.28 -5.31 20.71
C LYS A 314 6.49 -6.18 20.99
N VAL A 315 6.55 -7.34 20.34
CA VAL A 315 7.64 -8.31 20.42
C VAL A 315 8.37 -8.34 19.07
N GLU A 316 9.70 -8.26 19.09
CA GLU A 316 10.52 -8.38 17.88
C GLU A 316 10.64 -9.83 17.42
N LEU A 317 10.47 -10.04 16.11
CA LEU A 317 10.67 -11.33 15.45
C LEU A 317 12.08 -11.37 14.86
N LEU A 318 12.90 -12.30 15.34
CA LEU A 318 14.29 -12.43 14.89
C LEU A 318 14.41 -13.51 13.81
N PRO A 319 15.19 -13.30 12.73
CA PRO A 319 15.30 -14.22 11.61
C PRO A 319 16.20 -15.44 11.91
N GLU A 320 15.85 -16.19 12.96
CA GLU A 320 16.55 -17.37 13.46
C GLU A 320 15.75 -18.64 13.16
N TYR A 321 16.38 -19.67 12.59
CA TYR A 321 15.68 -20.87 12.11
C TYR A 321 15.28 -21.86 13.21
N ASP A 322 15.87 -21.77 14.40
CA ASP A 322 15.63 -22.65 15.55
C ASP A 322 14.59 -22.11 16.54
N LYS A 323 14.11 -20.88 16.35
CA LYS A 323 13.00 -20.31 17.12
C LYS A 323 11.65 -20.93 16.75
N GLY A 324 10.65 -20.72 17.61
CA GLY A 324 9.28 -21.09 17.30
C GLY A 324 8.77 -20.34 16.06
N LEU A 325 8.12 -21.06 15.16
CA LEU A 325 7.68 -20.54 13.86
C LEU A 325 6.68 -19.39 14.03
N VAL A 326 6.96 -18.26 13.36
CA VAL A 326 5.98 -17.19 13.13
C VAL A 326 6.04 -16.77 11.67
N CYS A 327 4.92 -16.90 10.98
CA CYS A 327 4.80 -16.50 9.58
C CYS A 327 3.46 -15.82 9.31
N MET A 328 3.41 -14.94 8.31
CA MET A 328 2.22 -14.18 7.96
C MET A 328 1.79 -14.48 6.53
N ALA A 329 0.51 -14.79 6.35
CA ALA A 329 -0.10 -14.84 5.05
C ALA A 329 -0.34 -13.41 4.56
N PHE A 330 0.25 -13.04 3.43
CA PHE A 330 0.09 -11.71 2.88
C PHE A 330 -0.61 -11.72 1.53
N LYS A 331 -0.57 -12.78 0.72
CA LYS A 331 -1.35 -12.81 -0.52
C LYS A 331 -2.09 -14.14 -0.63
N ILE A 332 -3.31 -14.08 -1.17
CA ILE A 332 -4.14 -15.26 -1.39
C ILE A 332 -4.57 -15.27 -2.84
N THR A 333 -4.49 -16.43 -3.47
CA THR A 333 -5.07 -16.68 -4.79
C THR A 333 -5.78 -18.03 -4.76
N ASP A 334 -7.00 -18.11 -5.26
CA ASP A 334 -7.71 -19.39 -5.37
C ASP A 334 -7.50 -19.97 -6.77
N GLU A 335 -7.24 -21.27 -6.83
CA GLU A 335 -6.95 -21.98 -8.06
C GLU A 335 -7.67 -23.32 -8.08
N GLN A 336 -7.60 -24.03 -9.21
CA GLN A 336 -8.28 -25.32 -9.39
C GLN A 336 -7.92 -26.37 -8.32
N PHE A 337 -6.73 -26.27 -7.70
CA PHE A 337 -6.23 -27.19 -6.69
C PHE A 337 -6.43 -26.68 -5.25
N GLY A 338 -7.21 -25.61 -5.07
CA GLY A 338 -7.49 -24.97 -3.78
C GLY A 338 -6.71 -23.69 -3.56
N GLN A 339 -6.92 -23.09 -2.39
CA GLN A 339 -6.34 -21.80 -2.01
C GLN A 339 -4.81 -21.88 -1.93
N LEU A 340 -4.14 -20.98 -2.65
CA LEU A 340 -2.70 -20.72 -2.57
C LEU A 340 -2.47 -19.50 -1.66
N THR A 341 -1.73 -19.72 -0.57
CA THR A 341 -1.51 -18.73 0.48
C THR A 341 -0.04 -18.35 0.54
N TYR A 342 0.30 -17.20 -0.04
CA TYR A 342 1.63 -16.61 0.00
C TYR A 342 1.96 -16.14 1.40
N THR A 343 3.10 -16.58 1.89
CA THR A 343 3.48 -16.55 3.29
C THR A 343 4.92 -16.07 3.42
N ARG A 344 5.13 -15.11 4.32
CA ARG A 344 6.45 -14.65 4.75
C ARG A 344 6.80 -15.32 6.07
N ILE A 345 7.93 -16.02 6.15
CA ILE A 345 8.42 -16.59 7.39
C ILE A 345 9.34 -15.56 8.06
N TYR A 346 9.03 -15.16 9.29
CA TYR A 346 9.82 -14.16 10.03
C TYR A 346 10.81 -14.81 11.00
N GLN A 347 10.41 -15.91 11.64
CA GLN A 347 11.27 -16.69 12.52
C GLN A 347 10.88 -18.16 12.50
N GLY A 348 11.81 -19.04 12.86
CA GLY A 348 11.65 -20.48 12.85
C GLY A 348 11.71 -21.12 11.47
N THR A 349 11.29 -22.37 11.40
CA THR A 349 11.29 -23.20 10.19
C THR A 349 9.92 -23.83 10.01
N LEU A 350 9.43 -23.84 8.77
CA LEU A 350 8.21 -24.51 8.35
C LEU A 350 8.57 -25.72 7.49
N ASN A 351 8.15 -26.91 7.91
CA ASN A 351 8.32 -28.13 7.16
C ASN A 351 6.99 -28.62 6.57
N LYS A 352 7.10 -29.35 5.47
CA LYS A 352 5.97 -30.05 4.89
C LYS A 352 5.43 -31.08 5.88
N GLY A 353 4.13 -31.04 6.12
CA GLY A 353 3.42 -31.92 7.05
C GLY A 353 3.17 -31.30 8.42
N ASP A 354 3.78 -30.14 8.72
CA ASP A 354 3.60 -29.43 9.99
C ASP A 354 2.16 -29.00 10.20
N THR A 355 1.76 -28.91 11.47
CA THR A 355 0.47 -28.36 11.88
C THR A 355 0.67 -26.96 12.44
N LEU A 356 -0.01 -26.00 11.82
CA LEU A 356 0.02 -24.59 12.19
C LEU A 356 -1.26 -24.18 12.89
N ILE A 357 -1.18 -23.14 13.70
CA ILE A 357 -2.33 -22.52 14.35
C ILE A 357 -2.47 -21.10 13.80
N ASN A 358 -3.65 -20.80 13.26
CA ASN A 358 -4.01 -19.44 12.87
C ASN A 358 -4.34 -18.65 14.14
N THR A 359 -3.59 -17.59 14.43
CA THR A 359 -3.66 -16.91 15.73
C THR A 359 -4.93 -16.09 15.90
N ARG A 360 -5.58 -15.66 14.81
CA ARG A 360 -6.87 -14.94 14.84
C ARG A 360 -8.05 -15.88 15.03
N THR A 361 -8.10 -16.98 14.29
CA THR A 361 -9.25 -17.91 14.31
C THR A 361 -9.09 -19.06 15.30
N LYS A 362 -7.88 -19.25 15.84
CA LYS A 362 -7.47 -20.39 16.68
C LYS A 362 -7.66 -21.76 16.02
N LYS A 363 -7.83 -21.78 14.70
CA LYS A 363 -7.99 -23.03 13.93
C LYS A 363 -6.63 -23.63 13.62
N ARG A 364 -6.57 -24.95 13.73
CA ARG A 364 -5.42 -25.77 13.35
C ARG A 364 -5.49 -26.10 11.87
N VAL A 365 -4.37 -25.96 11.16
CA VAL A 365 -4.27 -26.24 9.73
C VAL A 365 -3.01 -27.05 9.48
N ARG A 366 -3.15 -28.16 8.76
CA ARG A 366 -2.02 -29.00 8.37
C ARG A 366 -1.47 -28.57 7.01
N VAL A 367 -0.18 -28.31 6.92
CA VAL A 367 0.47 -27.86 5.69
C VAL A 367 0.87 -29.08 4.86
N GLY A 368 0.07 -29.39 3.83
CA GLY A 368 0.33 -30.57 2.97
C GLY A 368 1.43 -30.35 1.93
N ARG A 369 1.48 -29.16 1.33
CA ARG A 369 2.44 -28.79 0.28
C ARG A 369 2.90 -27.36 0.43
N ILE A 370 4.20 -27.18 0.28
CA ILE A 370 4.88 -25.89 0.24
C ILE A 370 5.51 -25.74 -1.14
N VAL A 371 5.30 -24.60 -1.77
CA VAL A 371 5.89 -24.28 -3.07
C VAL A 371 6.61 -22.95 -3.02
N ARG A 372 7.69 -22.84 -3.79
CA ARG A 372 8.32 -21.58 -4.14
C ARG A 372 7.82 -21.16 -5.51
N MET A 373 7.38 -19.90 -5.62
CA MET A 373 6.87 -19.36 -6.86
C MET A 373 8.01 -18.86 -7.73
N ASN A 374 8.05 -19.35 -8.96
CA ASN A 374 9.07 -19.08 -9.94
C ASN A 374 8.39 -18.52 -11.21
N SER A 375 7.92 -17.27 -11.15
CA SER A 375 7.04 -16.70 -12.18
C SER A 375 5.77 -17.56 -12.33
N ASN A 376 5.53 -18.19 -13.49
CA ASN A 376 4.42 -19.11 -13.72
C ASN A 376 4.65 -20.53 -13.17
N ASP A 377 5.89 -20.91 -12.88
CA ASP A 377 6.24 -22.27 -12.46
C ASP A 377 6.26 -22.42 -10.94
N ARG A 378 6.06 -23.66 -10.49
CA ARG A 378 6.05 -24.03 -9.06
C ARG A 378 7.12 -25.05 -8.76
N GLU A 379 7.97 -24.71 -7.82
CA GLU A 379 8.96 -25.63 -7.27
C GLU A 379 8.44 -26.15 -5.93
N ASN A 380 8.22 -27.47 -5.81
CA ASN A 380 7.85 -28.07 -4.54
C ASN A 380 9.08 -28.12 -3.63
N ILE A 381 8.94 -27.66 -2.39
CA ILE A 381 10.00 -27.68 -1.38
C ILE A 381 9.52 -28.40 -0.13
N ASP A 382 10.44 -29.05 0.59
CA ASP A 382 10.10 -29.80 1.81
C ASP A 382 10.22 -28.95 3.09
N SER A 383 11.02 -27.88 3.05
CA SER A 383 11.20 -26.96 4.18
C SER A 383 11.50 -25.54 3.72
N ALA A 384 11.12 -24.55 4.53
CA ALA A 384 11.46 -23.15 4.37
C ALA A 384 11.73 -22.51 5.74
N SER A 385 12.72 -21.61 5.82
CA SER A 385 13.15 -21.00 7.09
C SER A 385 12.84 -19.51 7.15
N ALA A 386 13.15 -18.91 8.30
CA ALA A 386 13.11 -17.47 8.51
C ALA A 386 13.73 -16.71 7.33
N GLY A 387 12.99 -15.73 6.84
CA GLY A 387 13.35 -14.87 5.73
C GLY A 387 13.12 -15.44 4.32
N ASP A 388 12.40 -16.55 4.18
CA ASP A 388 11.85 -17.00 2.90
C ASP A 388 10.43 -16.44 2.63
N ILE A 389 10.09 -16.32 1.34
CA ILE A 389 8.73 -16.12 0.83
C ILE A 389 8.32 -17.39 0.08
N ILE A 390 7.23 -18.00 0.52
CA ILE A 390 6.72 -19.29 0.03
C ILE A 390 5.22 -19.21 -0.16
N ALA A 391 4.63 -20.20 -0.83
CA ALA A 391 3.19 -20.36 -0.88
C ALA A 391 2.77 -21.74 -0.34
N MET A 392 1.75 -21.75 0.51
CA MET A 392 1.13 -22.97 1.04
C MET A 392 -0.11 -23.30 0.22
N ILE A 393 -0.26 -24.56 -0.20
CA ILE A 393 -1.43 -25.00 -0.98
C ILE A 393 -2.46 -25.64 -0.04
N GLY A 394 -3.73 -25.24 -0.19
CA GLY A 394 -4.88 -25.82 0.54
C GLY A 394 -5.07 -25.25 1.95
N VAL A 395 -4.40 -24.15 2.29
CA VAL A 395 -4.53 -23.47 3.59
C VAL A 395 -5.57 -22.35 3.45
N ASP A 396 -6.79 -22.58 3.93
CA ASP A 396 -7.84 -21.55 3.98
C ASP A 396 -7.56 -20.53 5.10
N CYS A 397 -7.37 -19.28 4.71
CA CYS A 397 -7.19 -18.15 5.61
C CYS A 397 -7.59 -16.83 4.95
N ALA A 398 -7.54 -15.76 5.74
CA ALA A 398 -7.65 -14.40 5.22
C ALA A 398 -6.26 -13.76 5.08
N SER A 399 -6.17 -12.74 4.24
CA SER A 399 -4.93 -11.98 4.08
C SER A 399 -4.62 -11.22 5.39
N GLY A 400 -3.35 -11.23 5.80
CA GLY A 400 -2.88 -10.68 7.07
C GLY A 400 -2.93 -11.68 8.25
N ASP A 401 -3.45 -12.89 8.05
CA ASP A 401 -3.47 -13.89 9.11
C ASP A 401 -2.05 -14.33 9.49
N THR A 402 -1.81 -14.43 10.81
CA THR A 402 -0.56 -14.95 11.36
C THR A 402 -0.72 -16.43 11.71
N PHE A 403 0.30 -17.21 11.38
CA PHE A 403 0.41 -18.62 11.70
C PHE A 403 1.62 -18.88 12.58
N VAL A 404 1.43 -19.76 13.55
CA VAL A 404 2.49 -20.21 14.46
C VAL A 404 2.51 -21.72 14.56
N ASN A 405 3.64 -22.29 15.00
CA ASN A 405 3.71 -23.72 15.29
C ASN A 405 2.89 -24.07 16.55
N GLU A 406 2.37 -25.30 16.58
CA GLU A 406 1.59 -25.81 17.70
C GLU A 406 2.41 -25.91 19.00
N ASP A 407 3.65 -26.37 18.91
CA ASP A 407 4.49 -26.64 20.08
C ASP A 407 5.12 -25.39 20.71
N GLY A 408 5.00 -24.23 20.06
CA GLY A 408 5.69 -23.00 20.48
C GLY A 408 4.99 -22.19 21.57
N ASN A 409 3.72 -22.51 21.89
CA ASN A 409 2.87 -21.70 22.77
C ASN A 409 2.78 -20.21 22.32
N LEU A 410 2.95 -19.93 21.02
CA LEU A 410 2.99 -18.60 20.42
C LEU A 410 1.63 -18.12 19.93
N GLU A 411 0.54 -18.83 20.26
CA GLU A 411 -0.81 -18.52 19.77
C GLU A 411 -1.33 -17.13 20.17
N HIS A 412 -0.68 -16.50 21.15
CA HIS A 412 -0.98 -15.16 21.64
C HIS A 412 -0.33 -14.06 20.79
N LEU A 413 0.63 -14.39 19.93
CA LEU A 413 1.27 -13.43 19.04
C LEU A 413 0.46 -13.24 17.76
N SER A 414 0.41 -12.00 17.27
CA SER A 414 -0.09 -11.67 15.94
C SER A 414 0.86 -10.69 15.29
N CYS A 415 1.28 -10.94 14.05
CA CYS A 415 1.99 -9.91 13.29
C CYS A 415 1.12 -8.64 13.24
N GLU A 416 1.76 -7.47 13.24
CA GLU A 416 1.00 -6.21 13.11
C GLU A 416 0.20 -6.22 11.81
N GLY A 417 -1.08 -5.83 11.93
CA GLY A 417 -1.95 -5.68 10.78
C GLY A 417 -1.46 -4.58 9.84
N MET A 418 -1.84 -4.72 8.58
CA MET A 418 -1.65 -3.69 7.57
C MET A 418 -2.65 -2.54 7.79
N HIS A 419 -2.27 -1.32 7.40
CA HIS A 419 -3.22 -0.22 7.31
C HIS A 419 -4.22 -0.50 6.17
N VAL A 420 -5.51 -0.61 6.50
CA VAL A 420 -6.60 -0.81 5.53
C VAL A 420 -7.34 0.51 5.37
N PRO A 421 -7.21 1.19 4.21
CA PRO A 421 -7.95 2.41 3.95
C PRO A 421 -9.47 2.19 3.94
N ILE A 422 -10.22 3.25 4.25
CA ILE A 422 -11.68 3.23 4.22
C ILE A 422 -12.16 3.32 2.75
N PRO A 423 -13.10 2.46 2.30
CA PRO A 423 -13.64 2.52 0.95
C PRO A 423 -14.43 3.82 0.71
N VAL A 424 -14.25 4.41 -0.48
CA VAL A 424 -14.82 5.72 -0.84
C VAL A 424 -15.96 5.65 -1.85
N ILE A 425 -16.09 4.55 -2.59
CA ILE A 425 -17.17 4.32 -3.57
C ILE A 425 -17.98 3.09 -3.19
N GLU A 426 -19.29 3.18 -3.41
CA GLU A 426 -20.22 2.07 -3.31
C GLU A 426 -20.91 1.83 -4.65
N LEU A 427 -21.21 0.57 -4.93
CA LEU A 427 -21.90 0.13 -6.15
C LEU A 427 -22.95 -0.92 -5.77
N SER A 428 -24.18 -0.76 -6.27
CA SER A 428 -25.18 -1.81 -6.12
C SER A 428 -24.98 -2.88 -7.19
N ILE A 429 -25.08 -4.13 -6.78
CA ILE A 429 -24.89 -5.29 -7.65
C ILE A 429 -26.08 -6.24 -7.50
N LYS A 430 -26.64 -6.67 -8.62
CA LYS A 430 -27.78 -7.59 -8.65
C LYS A 430 -27.50 -8.73 -9.61
N ALA A 431 -27.66 -9.96 -9.13
CA ALA A 431 -27.60 -11.12 -10.02
C ALA A 431 -28.83 -11.18 -10.93
N LYS A 432 -28.65 -11.59 -12.19
CA LYS A 432 -29.76 -11.71 -13.14
C LYS A 432 -30.81 -12.76 -12.73
N ASP A 433 -30.35 -13.85 -12.10
CA ASP A 433 -31.20 -14.94 -11.65
C ASP A 433 -30.64 -15.61 -10.38
N LYS A 434 -31.36 -16.62 -9.86
CA LYS A 434 -30.98 -17.35 -8.63
C LYS A 434 -29.71 -18.19 -8.78
N GLU A 435 -29.43 -18.73 -9.96
CA GLU A 435 -28.20 -19.49 -10.20
C GLU A 435 -26.99 -18.56 -10.18
N MET A 436 -27.10 -17.42 -10.86
CA MET A 436 -26.11 -16.35 -10.83
C MET A 436 -25.94 -15.78 -9.43
N GLN A 437 -27.01 -15.70 -8.62
CA GLN A 437 -26.92 -15.24 -7.23
C GLN A 437 -26.04 -16.17 -6.38
N ALA A 438 -26.14 -17.49 -6.56
CA ALA A 438 -25.28 -18.45 -5.86
C ALA A 438 -23.80 -18.30 -6.29
N ARG A 439 -23.54 -18.14 -7.59
CA ARG A 439 -22.19 -17.91 -8.14
C ARG A 439 -21.59 -16.59 -7.66
N MET A 440 -22.38 -15.51 -7.71
CA MET A 440 -22.03 -14.18 -7.24
C MET A 440 -21.68 -14.20 -5.74
N SER A 441 -22.51 -14.82 -4.91
CA SER A 441 -22.27 -14.93 -3.47
C SER A 441 -20.96 -15.66 -3.16
N LYS A 442 -20.67 -16.74 -3.92
CA LYS A 442 -19.41 -17.49 -3.80
C LYS A 442 -18.20 -16.63 -4.19
N GLY A 443 -18.28 -15.89 -5.29
CA GLY A 443 -17.20 -15.01 -5.76
C GLY A 443 -16.94 -13.84 -4.80
N LEU A 444 -18.00 -13.14 -4.38
CA LEU A 444 -17.90 -12.01 -3.45
C LEU A 444 -17.33 -12.44 -2.08
N ALA A 445 -17.76 -13.58 -1.54
CA ALA A 445 -17.22 -14.11 -0.28
C ALA A 445 -15.71 -14.38 -0.36
N ARG A 446 -15.20 -14.75 -1.54
CA ARG A 446 -13.76 -14.90 -1.77
C ARG A 446 -13.06 -13.54 -1.86
N PHE A 447 -13.60 -12.60 -2.62
CA PHE A 447 -12.97 -11.28 -2.80
C PHE A 447 -12.79 -10.53 -1.48
N ILE A 448 -13.74 -10.68 -0.54
CA ILE A 448 -13.60 -10.12 0.82
C ILE A 448 -12.41 -10.73 1.59
N LYS A 449 -12.13 -12.04 1.40
CA LYS A 449 -10.97 -12.69 2.03
C LYS A 449 -9.65 -12.27 1.38
N GLU A 450 -9.68 -11.99 0.08
CA GLU A 450 -8.54 -11.60 -0.75
C GLU A 450 -8.15 -10.14 -0.50
N ASP A 451 -9.13 -9.25 -0.31
CA ASP A 451 -8.94 -7.81 -0.20
C ASP A 451 -9.77 -7.22 0.95
N PRO A 452 -9.11 -6.74 2.02
CA PRO A 452 -9.79 -6.17 3.17
C PRO A 452 -10.42 -4.80 2.91
N THR A 453 -10.10 -4.11 1.80
CA THR A 453 -10.75 -2.84 1.40
C THR A 453 -12.03 -3.08 0.60
N PHE A 454 -12.25 -4.31 0.12
CA PHE A 454 -13.47 -4.68 -0.58
C PHE A 454 -14.53 -5.14 0.41
N HIS A 455 -15.55 -4.31 0.61
CA HIS A 455 -16.62 -4.60 1.54
C HIS A 455 -17.88 -5.02 0.82
N LEU A 456 -18.53 -6.05 1.36
CA LEU A 456 -19.87 -6.48 0.96
C LEU A 456 -20.81 -6.23 2.10
N PHE A 457 -21.93 -5.59 1.82
CA PHE A 457 -23.03 -5.50 2.76
C PHE A 457 -24.35 -5.51 2.01
N THR A 458 -25.39 -5.94 2.71
CA THR A 458 -26.75 -5.76 2.24
C THR A 458 -27.25 -4.47 2.84
N ASP A 459 -27.69 -3.54 2.00
CA ASP A 459 -28.38 -2.35 2.49
C ASP A 459 -29.66 -2.83 3.20
N GLU A 460 -29.73 -2.72 4.53
CA GLU A 460 -30.88 -3.21 5.30
C GLU A 460 -32.20 -2.54 4.89
N GLU A 461 -32.11 -1.34 4.30
CA GLU A 461 -33.26 -0.56 3.86
C GLU A 461 -33.65 -0.90 2.42
N SER A 462 -32.68 -0.96 1.49
CA SER A 462 -32.94 -1.30 0.08
C SER A 462 -32.88 -2.79 -0.24
N GLY A 463 -32.51 -3.66 0.72
CA GLY A 463 -32.37 -5.11 0.53
C GLY A 463 -31.39 -5.51 -0.59
N GLU A 464 -30.74 -4.53 -1.21
CA GLU A 464 -29.81 -4.73 -2.31
C GLU A 464 -28.46 -5.13 -1.75
N THR A 465 -27.77 -5.97 -2.51
CA THR A 465 -26.38 -6.26 -2.24
C THR A 465 -25.53 -5.10 -2.76
N ARG A 466 -24.70 -4.53 -1.90
CA ARG A 466 -23.77 -3.44 -2.22
C ARG A 466 -22.34 -3.86 -1.99
N ILE A 467 -21.49 -3.43 -2.90
CA ILE A 467 -20.04 -3.58 -2.80
C ILE A 467 -19.42 -2.20 -2.64
N ALA A 468 -18.41 -2.08 -1.78
CA ALA A 468 -17.68 -0.85 -1.57
C ALA A 468 -16.17 -1.07 -1.76
N GLY A 469 -15.48 -0.06 -2.27
CA GLY A 469 -14.05 -0.14 -2.59
C GLY A 469 -13.39 1.23 -2.75
N MET A 470 -12.14 1.21 -3.21
CA MET A 470 -11.26 2.39 -3.25
C MET A 470 -11.47 3.31 -4.45
N GLY A 471 -12.11 2.85 -5.52
CA GLY A 471 -12.28 3.61 -6.74
C GLY A 471 -13.21 2.93 -7.75
N GLU A 472 -13.49 3.63 -8.86
CA GLU A 472 -14.41 3.12 -9.90
C GLU A 472 -13.77 1.95 -10.64
N LEU A 473 -12.49 2.09 -11.00
CA LEU A 473 -11.71 1.05 -11.66
C LEU A 473 -11.56 -0.18 -10.76
N HIS A 474 -11.38 0.03 -9.45
CA HIS A 474 -11.38 -1.03 -8.44
C HIS A 474 -12.62 -1.92 -8.57
N LEU A 475 -13.81 -1.32 -8.49
CA LEU A 475 -15.08 -2.04 -8.50
C LEU A 475 -15.38 -2.63 -9.89
N GLU A 476 -15.04 -1.92 -10.97
CA GLU A 476 -15.16 -2.43 -12.35
C GLU A 476 -14.39 -3.74 -12.52
N ILE A 477 -13.14 -3.80 -12.03
CA ILE A 477 -12.30 -4.99 -12.10
C ILE A 477 -12.90 -6.14 -11.31
N TYR A 478 -13.39 -5.92 -10.09
CA TYR A 478 -14.04 -6.98 -9.31
C TYR A 478 -15.31 -7.50 -9.96
N VAL A 479 -16.12 -6.63 -10.57
CA VAL A 479 -17.31 -7.06 -11.31
C VAL A 479 -16.92 -7.86 -12.55
N GLU A 480 -15.88 -7.47 -13.27
CA GLU A 480 -15.40 -8.20 -14.43
C GLU A 480 -14.80 -9.56 -14.04
N ARG A 481 -14.10 -9.63 -12.90
CA ARG A 481 -13.66 -10.90 -12.29
C ARG A 481 -14.84 -11.81 -11.93
N LEU A 482 -15.95 -11.29 -11.39
CA LEU A 482 -17.17 -12.10 -11.16
C LEU A 482 -17.70 -12.71 -12.45
N LYS A 483 -17.73 -11.92 -13.53
CA LYS A 483 -18.21 -12.39 -14.83
C LYS A 483 -17.30 -13.44 -15.44
N ARG A 484 -15.97 -13.23 -15.42
CA ARG A 484 -15.00 -14.13 -16.07
C ARG A 484 -14.67 -15.36 -15.22
N GLU A 485 -14.32 -15.18 -13.95
CA GLU A 485 -13.87 -16.28 -13.07
C GLU A 485 -15.06 -17.13 -12.58
N TYR A 486 -16.15 -16.47 -12.18
CA TYR A 486 -17.30 -17.15 -11.57
C TYR A 486 -18.47 -17.36 -12.52
N LYS A 487 -18.37 -16.84 -13.76
CA LYS A 487 -19.47 -16.90 -14.75
C LYS A 487 -20.77 -16.39 -14.13
N ALA A 488 -20.68 -15.34 -13.33
CA ALA A 488 -21.78 -14.70 -12.64
C ALA A 488 -22.17 -13.44 -13.41
N GLU A 489 -23.29 -13.51 -14.14
CA GLU A 489 -23.82 -12.33 -14.80
C GLU A 489 -24.57 -11.44 -13.81
N VAL A 490 -24.10 -10.20 -13.70
CA VAL A 490 -24.57 -9.21 -12.74
C VAL A 490 -24.95 -7.91 -13.43
N GLU A 491 -26.03 -7.31 -12.97
CA GLU A 491 -26.45 -5.95 -13.30
C GLU A 491 -25.87 -4.99 -12.27
N ILE A 492 -25.38 -3.86 -12.76
CA ILE A 492 -24.66 -2.86 -11.98
C ILE A 492 -25.52 -1.60 -11.91
N GLY A 493 -25.77 -1.11 -10.70
CA GLY A 493 -26.41 0.20 -10.51
C GLY A 493 -25.43 1.36 -10.61
N ALA A 494 -25.92 2.60 -10.53
CA ALA A 494 -25.05 3.77 -10.56
C ALA A 494 -24.13 3.81 -9.32
N PRO A 495 -22.84 4.17 -9.47
CA PRO A 495 -21.93 4.42 -8.35
C PRO A 495 -22.52 5.45 -7.40
N GLN A 496 -22.40 5.19 -6.10
CA GLN A 496 -22.80 6.10 -5.04
C GLN A 496 -21.59 6.49 -4.21
N VAL A 497 -21.56 7.77 -3.81
CA VAL A 497 -20.51 8.29 -2.95
C VAL A 497 -20.73 7.78 -1.53
N ASN A 498 -19.65 7.34 -0.90
CA ASN A 498 -19.70 6.89 0.48
C ASN A 498 -19.65 8.07 1.46
N TYR A 499 -20.79 8.75 1.62
CA TYR A 499 -20.95 9.84 2.58
C TYR A 499 -20.78 9.36 4.02
N ARG A 500 -20.43 10.29 4.90
CA ARG A 500 -20.31 10.07 6.34
C ARG A 500 -21.11 11.12 7.09
N GLU A 501 -21.42 10.85 8.34
CA GLU A 501 -21.95 11.86 9.25
C GLU A 501 -20.88 12.21 10.30
N THR A 502 -20.90 13.43 10.81
CA THR A 502 -20.10 13.81 11.97
C THR A 502 -20.87 14.82 12.82
N ILE A 503 -20.32 15.19 13.97
CA ILE A 503 -20.88 16.18 14.87
C ILE A 503 -20.05 17.46 14.83
N ARG A 504 -20.70 18.62 14.93
CA ARG A 504 -20.02 19.92 14.95
C ARG A 504 -19.85 20.47 16.37
N GLY A 505 -20.79 20.14 17.25
CA GLY A 505 -20.85 20.65 18.62
C GLY A 505 -20.59 19.61 19.69
N GLU A 506 -20.41 20.10 20.91
CA GLU A 506 -20.45 19.26 22.11
C GLU A 506 -21.90 19.01 22.53
N ALA A 507 -22.22 17.79 22.92
CA ALA A 507 -23.52 17.46 23.46
C ALA A 507 -23.42 16.61 24.73
N LYS A 508 -24.38 16.79 25.63
CA LYS A 508 -24.52 15.96 26.82
C LYS A 508 -24.98 14.56 26.42
N LEU A 509 -24.31 13.55 26.96
CA LEU A 509 -24.68 12.16 26.84
C LEU A 509 -25.27 11.74 28.18
N GLU A 510 -26.56 11.46 28.25
CA GLU A 510 -27.19 10.97 29.47
C GLU A 510 -28.39 10.09 29.13
N TYR A 511 -28.46 8.90 29.73
CA TYR A 511 -29.63 8.04 29.64
C TYR A 511 -29.74 7.13 30.85
N THR A 512 -30.97 6.89 31.32
CA THR A 512 -31.28 5.91 32.36
C THR A 512 -32.19 4.84 31.77
N HIS A 513 -31.64 3.64 31.59
CA HIS A 513 -32.41 2.46 31.21
C HIS A 513 -33.00 1.83 32.46
N LYS A 514 -34.33 1.77 32.54
CA LYS A 514 -35.05 1.08 33.62
C LYS A 514 -36.21 0.29 33.03
N LYS A 515 -36.17 -1.03 33.12
CA LYS A 515 -37.29 -1.92 32.76
C LYS A 515 -37.59 -2.88 33.91
N GLN A 516 -38.83 -2.84 34.38
CA GLN A 516 -39.45 -3.86 35.22
C GLN A 516 -40.45 -4.63 34.34
N THR A 517 -39.99 -5.69 33.70
CA THR A 517 -40.86 -6.77 33.18
C THR A 517 -40.77 -7.94 34.17
N GLY A 518 -41.77 -8.83 34.21
CA GLY A 518 -41.90 -9.91 35.20
C GLY A 518 -40.78 -10.98 35.24
N GLY A 519 -39.61 -10.73 34.65
CA GLY A 519 -38.37 -11.50 34.77
C GLY A 519 -37.28 -10.72 35.52
N SER A 520 -35.99 -10.94 35.20
CA SER A 520 -34.88 -10.17 35.80
C SER A 520 -35.00 -8.68 35.45
N GLY A 521 -34.86 -7.81 36.47
CA GLY A 521 -34.89 -6.37 36.28
C GLY A 521 -33.73 -5.90 35.41
N GLN A 522 -33.91 -4.79 34.70
CA GLN A 522 -32.83 -4.13 33.98
C GLN A 522 -32.69 -2.68 34.44
N PHE A 523 -31.50 -2.34 34.93
CA PHE A 523 -31.14 -0.99 35.34
C PHE A 523 -29.73 -0.64 34.88
N ALA A 524 -29.57 0.52 34.25
CA ALA A 524 -28.26 1.13 33.98
C ALA A 524 -28.43 2.62 33.71
N LYS A 525 -27.58 3.45 34.32
CA LYS A 525 -27.47 4.87 33.98
C LYS A 525 -26.07 5.17 33.47
N VAL A 526 -25.98 5.88 32.36
CA VAL A 526 -24.74 6.39 31.79
C VAL A 526 -24.84 7.89 31.62
N ALA A 527 -23.77 8.62 31.93
CA ALA A 527 -23.70 10.06 31.82
C ALA A 527 -22.29 10.53 31.43
N GLY A 528 -22.23 11.63 30.67
CA GLY A 528 -21.01 12.23 30.17
C GLY A 528 -21.29 13.18 29.01
N LYS A 529 -20.43 13.14 28.00
CA LYS A 529 -20.50 14.06 26.86
C LYS A 529 -19.85 13.48 25.61
N ILE A 530 -20.21 14.04 24.47
CA ILE A 530 -19.52 13.82 23.19
C ILE A 530 -18.99 15.15 22.65
N LYS A 531 -17.85 15.10 21.97
CA LYS A 531 -17.24 16.24 21.25
C LYS A 531 -16.75 15.78 19.89
N PRO A 532 -16.56 16.69 18.92
CA PRO A 532 -15.87 16.36 17.69
C PRO A 532 -14.45 15.88 18.00
N LEU A 533 -14.04 14.78 17.36
CA LEU A 533 -12.67 14.28 17.37
C LEU A 533 -11.87 15.01 16.30
N THR A 534 -10.96 15.88 16.75
CA THR A 534 -10.08 16.66 15.88
C THR A 534 -8.81 15.86 15.55
N ASP A 535 -8.18 16.12 14.40
CA ASP A 535 -7.04 15.33 13.91
C ASP A 535 -5.85 15.31 14.87
N ASP A 536 -5.62 16.39 15.63
CA ASP A 536 -4.58 16.50 16.67
C ASP A 536 -4.81 15.57 17.87
N ARG A 537 -6.04 15.11 18.08
CA ARG A 537 -6.43 14.21 19.19
C ARG A 537 -6.60 12.77 18.77
N LYS A 538 -6.37 12.45 17.50
CA LYS A 538 -6.35 11.08 17.00
C LYS A 538 -5.05 10.40 17.41
N GLU A 539 -5.16 9.20 17.96
CA GLU A 539 -4.00 8.34 18.26
C GLU A 539 -3.53 7.59 17.00
N ARG A 540 -4.43 7.43 16.02
CA ARG A 540 -4.17 6.83 14.70
C ARG A 540 -4.95 7.59 13.63
N GLU A 541 -4.39 7.73 12.43
CA GLU A 541 -5.01 8.48 11.32
C GLU A 541 -6.42 7.98 10.97
N ASP A 542 -6.66 6.68 11.11
CA ASP A 542 -7.92 5.98 10.84
C ASP A 542 -8.91 5.97 12.01
N GLN A 543 -8.59 6.61 13.14
CA GLN A 543 -9.45 6.64 14.30
C GLN A 543 -10.73 7.45 14.01
N VAL A 544 -11.82 6.72 13.75
CA VAL A 544 -13.16 7.29 13.50
C VAL A 544 -13.93 7.58 14.79
N TYR A 545 -13.57 6.93 15.90
CA TYR A 545 -14.24 7.03 17.19
C TYR A 545 -13.21 6.87 18.30
N ARG A 546 -13.33 7.68 19.35
CA ARG A 546 -12.51 7.59 20.56
C ARG A 546 -13.40 7.47 21.78
N PHE A 547 -13.12 6.47 22.61
CA PHE A 547 -13.76 6.27 23.90
C PHE A 547 -12.79 6.71 25.01
N ASN A 548 -13.26 7.59 25.90
CA ASN A 548 -12.52 8.03 27.07
C ASN A 548 -13.30 7.62 28.33
N ASN A 549 -12.67 6.78 29.13
CA ASN A 549 -13.18 6.42 30.44
C ASN A 549 -12.68 7.44 31.48
N GLU A 550 -13.59 8.29 31.98
CA GLU A 550 -13.34 9.25 33.05
C GLU A 550 -14.11 8.93 34.34
N ILE A 551 -14.63 7.70 34.47
CA ILE A 551 -15.37 7.26 35.65
C ILE A 551 -14.47 7.30 36.89
N LYS A 552 -15.00 7.91 37.97
CA LYS A 552 -14.35 7.98 39.28
C LYS A 552 -15.22 7.33 40.35
N GLY A 553 -14.60 6.73 41.36
CA GLY A 553 -15.31 6.25 42.55
C GLY A 553 -16.19 5.01 42.36
N GLY A 554 -16.06 4.27 41.26
CA GLY A 554 -16.76 3.00 41.05
C GLY A 554 -18.27 3.11 40.81
N VAL A 555 -18.76 4.30 40.42
CA VAL A 555 -20.20 4.53 40.11
C VAL A 555 -20.72 3.68 38.94
N ILE A 556 -19.80 3.17 38.11
CA ILE A 556 -20.02 2.05 37.20
C ILE A 556 -18.90 1.03 37.50
N PRO A 557 -19.23 -0.24 37.79
CA PRO A 557 -18.25 -1.32 37.93
C PRO A 557 -17.36 -1.44 36.68
N ASN A 558 -16.05 -1.66 36.87
CA ASN A 558 -15.07 -1.74 35.77
C ASN A 558 -15.40 -2.82 34.73
N GLU A 559 -16.09 -3.89 35.15
CA GLU A 559 -16.56 -4.96 34.27
C GLU A 559 -17.60 -4.50 33.23
N PHE A 560 -18.38 -3.45 33.52
CA PHE A 560 -19.42 -2.95 32.60
C PHE A 560 -18.95 -1.82 31.68
N ILE A 561 -17.77 -1.24 31.94
CA ILE A 561 -17.20 -0.16 31.12
C ILE A 561 -16.99 -0.60 29.65
N PRO A 562 -16.45 -1.79 29.35
CA PRO A 562 -16.36 -2.29 27.98
C PRO A 562 -17.74 -2.46 27.29
N SER A 563 -18.81 -2.65 28.06
CA SER A 563 -20.18 -2.74 27.53
C SER A 563 -20.76 -1.38 27.18
N CYS A 564 -20.39 -0.33 27.92
CA CYS A 564 -20.69 1.06 27.53
C CYS A 564 -19.99 1.44 26.23
N ASP A 565 -18.67 1.17 26.12
CA ASP A 565 -17.88 1.44 24.91
C ASP A 565 -18.48 0.73 23.68
N ARG A 566 -18.72 -0.58 23.77
CA ARG A 566 -19.41 -1.34 22.71
C ARG A 566 -20.77 -0.74 22.35
N GLY A 567 -21.54 -0.28 23.35
CA GLY A 567 -22.84 0.35 23.14
C GLY A 567 -22.77 1.68 22.40
N PHE A 568 -21.75 2.51 22.69
CA PHE A 568 -21.49 3.74 21.95
C PHE A 568 -21.07 3.43 20.50
N GLY A 569 -20.13 2.49 20.32
CA GLY A 569 -19.66 2.06 19.01
C GLY A 569 -20.78 1.50 18.11
N ASP A 570 -21.74 0.77 18.67
CA ASP A 570 -22.87 0.19 17.90
C ASP A 570 -23.71 1.26 17.16
N VAL A 571 -23.77 2.49 17.67
CA VAL A 571 -24.57 3.59 17.08
C VAL A 571 -23.83 4.27 15.93
N MET A 572 -22.51 4.13 15.87
CA MET A 572 -21.67 4.80 14.87
C MET A 572 -21.93 4.32 13.45
N ASN A 573 -22.57 3.16 13.25
CA ASN A 573 -22.84 2.64 11.91
C ASN A 573 -23.99 3.36 11.19
N LYS A 574 -24.91 4.01 11.93
CA LYS A 574 -26.09 4.68 11.37
C LYS A 574 -26.35 6.03 12.03
N GLY A 575 -26.00 7.10 11.33
CA GLY A 575 -26.22 8.48 11.75
C GLY A 575 -27.68 8.93 11.66
N PRO A 576 -28.05 10.01 12.38
CA PRO A 576 -29.42 10.49 12.44
C PRO A 576 -29.93 11.23 11.20
N LEU A 577 -29.07 11.72 10.30
CA LEU A 577 -29.51 12.54 9.17
C LEU A 577 -29.97 11.70 7.97
N ALA A 578 -29.12 10.78 7.54
CA ALA A 578 -29.31 9.96 6.36
C ALA A 578 -28.84 8.51 6.56
N ALA A 579 -28.70 8.07 7.81
CA ALA A 579 -28.24 6.74 8.20
C ALA A 579 -26.82 6.39 7.71
N PHE A 580 -25.99 7.38 7.40
CA PHE A 580 -24.59 7.13 7.05
C PHE A 580 -23.75 6.85 8.30
N PRO A 581 -22.64 6.09 8.18
CA PRO A 581 -21.72 5.90 9.28
C PRO A 581 -21.21 7.23 9.84
N VAL A 582 -21.28 7.37 11.16
CA VAL A 582 -20.79 8.52 11.92
C VAL A 582 -19.30 8.35 12.19
N ILE A 583 -18.51 9.39 11.93
CA ILE A 583 -17.07 9.43 12.18
C ILE A 583 -16.70 10.71 12.93
N GLY A 584 -15.49 10.74 13.47
CA GLY A 584 -14.94 11.92 14.14
C GLY A 584 -15.65 12.24 15.46
N VAL A 585 -15.98 11.22 16.27
CA VAL A 585 -16.65 11.43 17.56
C VAL A 585 -15.75 11.00 18.71
N ASP A 586 -15.59 11.89 19.68
CA ASP A 586 -14.85 11.71 20.92
C ASP A 586 -15.85 11.62 22.08
N ALA A 587 -16.04 10.42 22.63
CA ALA A 587 -17.02 10.15 23.67
C ALA A 587 -16.36 10.02 25.05
N PHE A 588 -16.93 10.69 26.04
CA PHE A 588 -16.45 10.71 27.41
C PHE A 588 -17.51 10.09 28.33
N LEU A 589 -17.19 8.97 28.96
CA LEU A 589 -18.00 8.38 30.01
C LEU A 589 -17.51 8.91 31.36
N GLN A 590 -18.31 9.76 32.00
CA GLN A 590 -17.87 10.54 33.17
C GLN A 590 -18.58 10.13 34.46
N ASP A 591 -19.83 9.68 34.34
CA ASP A 591 -20.67 9.33 35.49
C ASP A 591 -21.69 8.25 35.10
N GLY A 592 -22.36 7.66 36.09
CA GLY A 592 -23.36 6.63 35.89
C GLY A 592 -23.93 6.10 37.19
N GLN A 593 -24.85 5.16 37.08
CA GLN A 593 -25.41 4.45 38.24
C GLN A 593 -25.71 3.02 37.84
N TYR A 594 -25.50 2.11 38.79
CA TYR A 594 -25.84 0.70 38.66
C TYR A 594 -26.70 0.26 39.87
N HIS A 595 -27.29 -0.92 39.75
CA HIS A 595 -28.03 -1.60 40.81
C HIS A 595 -27.48 -3.01 40.93
N ASP A 596 -27.18 -3.47 42.14
CA ASP A 596 -26.43 -4.71 42.37
C ASP A 596 -27.07 -5.97 41.75
N VAL A 597 -28.39 -5.98 41.62
CA VAL A 597 -29.15 -7.14 41.11
C VAL A 597 -29.67 -6.94 39.68
N ASP A 598 -29.97 -5.69 39.30
CA ASP A 598 -30.69 -5.40 38.05
C ASP A 598 -29.76 -4.88 36.94
N SER A 599 -28.49 -4.59 37.26
CA SER A 599 -27.50 -4.19 36.26
C SER A 599 -26.81 -5.40 35.63
N SER A 600 -26.60 -5.30 34.32
CA SER A 600 -25.91 -6.31 33.52
C SER A 600 -25.21 -5.65 32.34
N ASP A 601 -24.29 -6.36 31.70
CA ASP A 601 -23.64 -5.93 30.45
C ASP A 601 -24.64 -5.44 29.39
N MET A 602 -25.74 -6.17 29.23
CA MET A 602 -26.77 -5.82 28.25
C MET A 602 -27.51 -4.54 28.63
N ALA A 603 -27.80 -4.33 29.93
CA ALA A 603 -28.45 -3.10 30.39
C ALA A 603 -27.57 -1.87 30.12
N PHE A 604 -26.27 -1.94 30.42
CA PHE A 604 -25.32 -0.86 30.14
C PHE A 604 -25.12 -0.62 28.64
N ARG A 605 -25.03 -1.69 27.84
CA ARG A 605 -24.94 -1.57 26.38
C ARG A 605 -26.17 -0.90 25.78
N ILE A 606 -27.38 -1.22 26.25
CA ILE A 606 -28.62 -0.57 25.81
C ILE A 606 -28.64 0.90 26.26
N ALA A 607 -28.31 1.19 27.52
CA ALA A 607 -28.29 2.56 28.02
C ALA A 607 -27.30 3.43 27.24
N ALA A 608 -26.11 2.90 26.96
CA ALA A 608 -25.09 3.55 26.15
C ALA A 608 -25.57 3.84 24.73
N ARG A 609 -26.20 2.87 24.05
CA ARG A 609 -26.77 3.08 22.70
C ARG A 609 -27.80 4.21 22.67
N MET A 610 -28.70 4.26 23.65
CA MET A 610 -29.73 5.29 23.70
C MET A 610 -29.13 6.67 23.99
N ALA A 611 -28.22 6.75 24.98
CA ALA A 611 -27.53 7.98 25.33
C ALA A 611 -26.74 8.55 24.14
N MET A 612 -26.00 7.70 23.42
CA MET A 612 -25.20 8.10 22.27
C MET A 612 -26.08 8.58 21.11
N ARG A 613 -27.18 7.87 20.82
CA ARG A 613 -28.10 8.24 19.74
C ARG A 613 -28.73 9.61 19.98
N ASP A 614 -29.13 9.91 21.21
CA ASP A 614 -29.70 11.21 21.57
C ASP A 614 -28.63 12.31 21.60
N ALA A 615 -27.43 11.99 22.09
CA ALA A 615 -26.32 12.93 22.10
C ALA A 615 -25.91 13.36 20.68
N ILE A 616 -25.75 12.42 19.73
CA ILE A 616 -25.37 12.73 18.34
C ILE A 616 -26.42 13.63 17.68
N LYS A 617 -27.72 13.37 17.89
CA LYS A 617 -28.81 14.22 17.39
C LYS A 617 -28.73 15.65 17.90
N ASN A 618 -28.33 15.83 19.16
CA ASN A 618 -28.22 17.13 19.80
C ASN A 618 -26.87 17.83 19.57
N ALA A 619 -25.90 17.15 18.94
CA ALA A 619 -24.55 17.67 18.71
C ALA A 619 -24.37 18.40 17.38
N ASN A 620 -25.48 18.86 16.77
CA ASN A 620 -25.51 19.47 15.44
C ASN A 620 -24.83 18.58 14.38
N PRO A 621 -25.45 17.43 14.04
CA PRO A 621 -24.89 16.51 13.07
C PRO A 621 -24.86 17.14 11.67
N ILE A 622 -23.84 16.80 10.88
CA ILE A 622 -23.63 17.25 9.50
C ILE A 622 -23.20 16.08 8.61
N ILE A 623 -23.41 16.22 7.30
CA ILE A 623 -22.92 15.26 6.31
C ILE A 623 -21.52 15.67 5.83
N LEU A 624 -20.65 14.68 5.70
CA LEU A 624 -19.33 14.79 5.12
C LEU A 624 -19.29 14.10 3.76
N GLU A 625 -18.65 14.74 2.79
CA GLU A 625 -18.31 14.17 1.49
C GLU A 625 -16.81 13.85 1.40
N PRO A 626 -16.42 12.78 0.70
CA PRO A 626 -15.03 12.49 0.41
C PRO A 626 -14.49 13.47 -0.63
N ILE A 627 -13.40 14.14 -0.28
CA ILE A 627 -12.64 15.02 -1.16
C ILE A 627 -11.45 14.25 -1.71
N MET A 628 -11.29 14.30 -3.02
CA MET A 628 -10.19 13.71 -3.75
C MET A 628 -9.12 14.76 -4.00
N LYS A 629 -7.86 14.40 -3.81
CA LYS A 629 -6.73 15.15 -4.34
C LYS A 629 -6.51 14.69 -5.78
N VAL A 630 -6.79 15.60 -6.71
CA VAL A 630 -6.73 15.38 -8.14
C VAL A 630 -5.47 16.04 -8.69
N GLU A 631 -4.68 15.29 -9.43
CA GLU A 631 -3.55 15.80 -10.21
C GLU A 631 -3.83 15.54 -11.69
N VAL A 632 -3.82 16.61 -12.48
CA VAL A 632 -4.05 16.56 -13.93
C VAL A 632 -2.78 17.01 -14.63
N GLU A 633 -2.25 16.17 -15.51
CA GLU A 633 -1.13 16.48 -16.39
C GLU A 633 -1.66 16.71 -17.80
N THR A 634 -1.42 17.89 -18.36
CA THR A 634 -1.96 18.30 -19.65
C THR A 634 -1.01 19.23 -20.39
N PRO A 635 -0.97 19.24 -21.72
CA PRO A 635 -0.25 20.28 -22.46
C PRO A 635 -0.75 21.67 -22.07
N GLN A 636 0.17 22.65 -22.07
CA GLN A 636 -0.12 24.02 -21.64
C GLN A 636 -1.28 24.68 -22.40
N ASP A 637 -1.46 24.34 -23.68
CA ASP A 637 -2.57 24.81 -24.53
C ASP A 637 -3.96 24.50 -23.94
N TYR A 638 -4.08 23.43 -23.15
CA TYR A 638 -5.36 23.00 -22.54
C TYR A 638 -5.47 23.32 -21.05
N GLN A 639 -4.45 23.95 -20.45
CA GLN A 639 -4.42 24.27 -19.02
C GLN A 639 -5.66 25.06 -18.58
N GLY A 640 -6.07 26.06 -19.38
CA GLY A 640 -7.25 26.88 -19.09
C GLY A 640 -8.55 26.09 -19.07
N PHE A 641 -8.71 25.12 -19.99
CA PHE A 641 -9.87 24.23 -20.00
C PHE A 641 -9.91 23.37 -18.74
N VAL A 642 -8.78 22.75 -18.37
CA VAL A 642 -8.71 21.85 -17.20
C VAL A 642 -9.01 22.60 -15.89
N ILE A 643 -8.42 23.78 -15.69
CA ILE A 643 -8.70 24.61 -14.52
C ILE A 643 -10.18 25.02 -14.46
N GLY A 644 -10.75 25.39 -15.61
CA GLY A 644 -12.17 25.75 -15.73
C GLY A 644 -13.10 24.59 -15.37
N ASP A 645 -12.84 23.39 -15.91
CA ASP A 645 -13.65 22.19 -15.65
C ASP A 645 -13.54 21.75 -14.17
N LEU A 646 -12.32 21.70 -13.61
CA LEU A 646 -12.12 21.39 -12.19
C LEU A 646 -12.84 22.39 -11.28
N SER A 647 -12.77 23.68 -11.58
CA SER A 647 -13.47 24.72 -10.81
C SER A 647 -14.99 24.59 -10.92
N SER A 648 -15.51 24.23 -12.10
CA SER A 648 -16.95 23.98 -12.31
C SER A 648 -17.46 22.79 -11.48
N ARG A 649 -16.58 21.85 -11.17
CA ARG A 649 -16.81 20.67 -10.31
C ARG A 649 -16.59 20.93 -8.83
N ARG A 650 -16.72 22.19 -8.39
CA ARG A 650 -16.43 22.62 -7.00
C ARG A 650 -14.98 22.33 -6.56
N GLY A 651 -14.07 22.18 -7.51
CA GLY A 651 -12.66 21.94 -7.26
C GLY A 651 -11.97 23.20 -6.72
N VAL A 652 -11.18 23.03 -5.67
CA VAL A 652 -10.29 24.06 -5.15
C VAL A 652 -8.89 23.81 -5.72
N ILE A 653 -8.42 24.71 -6.58
CA ILE A 653 -7.09 24.62 -7.17
C ILE A 653 -6.04 24.95 -6.09
N LEU A 654 -5.13 24.02 -5.85
CA LEU A 654 -4.02 24.18 -4.90
C LEU A 654 -2.82 24.85 -5.55
N GLY A 655 -2.60 24.58 -6.84
CA GLY A 655 -1.51 25.16 -7.61
C GLY A 655 -1.43 24.56 -9.00
N SER A 656 -0.68 25.24 -9.87
CA SER A 656 -0.32 24.73 -11.19
C SER A 656 1.18 24.92 -11.38
N GLU A 657 1.86 23.86 -11.76
CA GLU A 657 3.28 23.84 -12.10
C GLU A 657 3.41 23.59 -13.60
N THR A 658 4.37 24.25 -14.26
CA THR A 658 4.76 23.90 -15.62
C THR A 658 6.01 23.05 -15.53
N THR A 659 5.96 21.86 -16.10
CA THR A 659 7.11 20.96 -16.23
C THR A 659 8.08 21.52 -17.26
N ASP A 660 9.34 21.11 -17.18
CA ASP A 660 10.37 21.57 -18.13
C ASP A 660 10.10 21.10 -19.58
N THR A 661 9.23 20.10 -19.76
CA THR A 661 8.74 19.67 -21.08
C THR A 661 7.61 20.53 -21.65
N GLY A 662 7.15 21.54 -20.93
CA GLY A 662 6.07 22.43 -21.36
C GLY A 662 4.66 21.92 -21.04
N ASP A 663 4.52 20.79 -20.34
CA ASP A 663 3.23 20.31 -19.85
C ASP A 663 2.88 20.97 -18.52
N ALA A 664 1.61 21.31 -18.32
CA ALA A 664 1.07 21.84 -17.08
C ALA A 664 0.56 20.70 -16.17
N VAL A 665 1.01 20.69 -14.93
CA VAL A 665 0.51 19.83 -13.85
C VAL A 665 -0.33 20.67 -12.92
N ILE A 666 -1.63 20.34 -12.81
CA ILE A 666 -2.62 21.07 -12.02
C ILE A 666 -3.03 20.21 -10.84
N ASN A 667 -2.85 20.73 -9.64
CA ASN A 667 -3.24 20.08 -8.39
C ASN A 667 -4.51 20.72 -7.84
N ALA A 668 -5.52 19.91 -7.50
CA ALA A 668 -6.79 20.38 -6.98
C ALA A 668 -7.37 19.44 -5.92
N HIS A 669 -8.20 19.99 -5.03
CA HIS A 669 -9.10 19.21 -4.18
C HIS A 669 -10.50 19.25 -4.79
N VAL A 670 -11.05 18.10 -5.16
CA VAL A 670 -12.36 17.99 -5.82
C VAL A 670 -13.22 16.95 -5.11
N PRO A 671 -14.51 17.25 -4.82
CA PRO A 671 -15.43 16.27 -4.26
C PRO A 671 -15.60 15.06 -5.19
N LEU A 672 -15.55 13.84 -4.64
CA LEU A 672 -15.68 12.61 -5.43
C LEU A 672 -17.02 12.55 -6.20
N SER A 673 -18.09 13.14 -5.65
CA SER A 673 -19.40 13.22 -6.30
C SER A 673 -19.37 13.89 -7.67
N GLU A 674 -18.41 14.80 -7.88
CA GLU A 674 -18.25 15.58 -9.11
C GLU A 674 -17.22 14.96 -10.06
N MET A 675 -16.56 13.87 -9.66
CA MET A 675 -15.48 13.23 -10.43
C MET A 675 -15.94 12.03 -11.27
N PHE A 676 -17.19 11.59 -11.13
CA PHE A 676 -17.72 10.51 -11.96
C PHE A 676 -17.67 10.87 -13.45
N GLY A 677 -17.12 9.96 -14.26
CA GLY A 677 -16.97 10.17 -15.70
C GLY A 677 -15.95 11.26 -16.10
N TYR A 678 -15.15 11.77 -15.16
CA TYR A 678 -14.17 12.84 -15.42
C TYR A 678 -13.17 12.47 -16.53
N ALA A 679 -12.72 11.21 -16.58
CA ALA A 679 -11.81 10.72 -17.62
C ALA A 679 -12.28 11.01 -19.06
N THR A 680 -13.58 10.83 -19.31
CA THR A 680 -14.18 11.03 -20.65
C THR A 680 -14.23 12.50 -21.01
N VAL A 681 -14.61 13.35 -20.06
CA VAL A 681 -14.69 14.81 -20.24
C VAL A 681 -13.30 15.39 -20.46
N LEU A 682 -12.34 15.00 -19.61
CA LEU A 682 -10.96 15.44 -19.71
C LEU A 682 -10.35 15.06 -21.06
N ARG A 683 -10.49 13.80 -21.49
CA ARG A 683 -9.97 13.37 -22.81
C ARG A 683 -10.61 14.16 -23.94
N SER A 684 -11.93 14.36 -23.89
CA SER A 684 -12.64 15.10 -24.95
C SER A 684 -12.17 16.55 -25.04
N GLY A 685 -11.97 17.22 -23.90
CA GLY A 685 -11.54 18.62 -23.84
C GLY A 685 -10.04 18.86 -24.06
N THR A 686 -9.22 17.80 -24.02
CA THR A 686 -7.76 17.88 -24.18
C THR A 686 -7.26 17.12 -25.41
N ALA A 687 -8.16 16.78 -26.34
CA ALA A 687 -7.87 15.95 -27.51
C ALA A 687 -7.17 14.61 -27.17
N GLY A 688 -7.48 14.06 -26.00
CA GLY A 688 -6.92 12.81 -25.47
C GLY A 688 -5.49 12.93 -24.93
N LYS A 689 -4.94 14.15 -24.83
CA LYS A 689 -3.54 14.37 -24.45
C LYS A 689 -3.33 14.56 -22.94
N ALA A 690 -4.39 14.79 -22.17
CA ALA A 690 -4.27 14.90 -20.72
C ALA A 690 -4.48 13.57 -20.00
N GLY A 691 -3.65 13.35 -18.98
CA GLY A 691 -3.83 12.33 -17.97
C GLY A 691 -4.34 12.97 -16.68
N TYR A 692 -5.08 12.21 -15.88
CA TYR A 692 -5.31 12.61 -14.50
C TYR A 692 -5.20 11.43 -13.58
N SER A 693 -5.16 11.77 -12.32
CA SER A 693 -5.22 10.84 -11.24
C SER A 693 -5.87 11.47 -10.03
N MET A 694 -6.39 10.63 -9.15
CA MET A 694 -7.03 11.12 -7.94
C MET A 694 -6.82 10.15 -6.79
N GLU A 695 -6.60 10.67 -5.59
CA GLU A 695 -6.50 9.88 -4.37
C GLU A 695 -7.40 10.47 -3.29
N PHE A 696 -7.90 9.64 -2.37
CA PHE A 696 -8.67 10.15 -1.24
C PHE A 696 -7.78 11.07 -0.41
N ALA A 697 -8.21 12.32 -0.22
CA ALA A 697 -7.49 13.29 0.58
C ALA A 697 -8.03 13.31 2.02
N LYS A 698 -9.33 13.54 2.15
CA LYS A 698 -10.01 13.73 3.44
C LYS A 698 -11.52 13.73 3.25
N TYR A 699 -12.24 13.59 4.36
CA TYR A 699 -13.65 13.97 4.41
C TYR A 699 -13.77 15.47 4.72
N GLU A 700 -14.69 16.16 4.05
CA GLU A 700 -14.99 17.57 4.27
C GLU A 700 -16.50 17.80 4.37
N GLN A 701 -16.91 18.87 5.04
CA GLN A 701 -18.32 19.20 5.19
C GLN A 701 -18.99 19.46 3.84
N CYS A 702 -20.12 18.78 3.59
CA CYS A 702 -20.95 19.05 2.42
C CYS A 702 -21.50 20.47 2.47
N PRO A 703 -21.51 21.22 1.34
CA PRO A 703 -22.29 22.43 1.21
C PRO A 703 -23.78 22.16 1.50
N SER A 704 -24.48 23.11 2.13
CA SER A 704 -25.88 22.91 2.57
C SER A 704 -26.81 22.42 1.46
N HIS A 705 -26.68 22.98 0.24
CA HIS A 705 -27.50 22.58 -0.90
C HIS A 705 -27.24 21.13 -1.39
N VAL A 706 -26.03 20.60 -1.18
CA VAL A 706 -25.70 19.19 -1.49
C VAL A 706 -26.23 18.30 -0.35
N GLN A 707 -26.02 18.71 0.89
CA GLN A 707 -26.52 17.99 2.07
C GLN A 707 -28.04 17.79 1.99
N ASP A 708 -28.80 18.84 1.68
CA ASP A 708 -30.26 18.75 1.56
C ASP A 708 -30.70 17.78 0.46
N LYS A 709 -30.01 17.79 -0.69
CA LYS A 709 -30.25 16.85 -1.79
C LYS A 709 -29.95 15.41 -1.40
N VAL A 710 -28.84 15.17 -0.71
CA VAL A 710 -28.44 13.83 -0.25
C VAL A 710 -29.46 13.29 0.77
N ILE A 711 -29.91 14.14 1.70
CA ILE A 711 -30.95 13.77 2.67
C ILE A 711 -32.27 13.46 1.96
N ALA A 712 -32.70 14.30 1.01
CA ALA A 712 -33.93 14.08 0.24
C ALA A 712 -33.86 12.78 -0.57
N ALA A 713 -32.79 12.57 -1.34
CA ALA A 713 -32.60 11.36 -2.15
C ALA A 713 -32.59 10.07 -1.30
N ARG A 714 -32.04 10.14 -0.07
CA ARG A 714 -32.09 9.01 0.85
C ARG A 714 -33.49 8.80 1.42
N LYS A 715 -34.22 9.86 1.76
CA LYS A 715 -35.63 9.79 2.21
C LYS A 715 -36.56 9.22 1.15
N ASP A 716 -36.38 9.61 -0.11
CA ASP A 716 -37.22 9.12 -1.20
C ASP A 716 -37.00 7.61 -1.43
N LYS A 717 -35.73 7.16 -1.43
CA LYS A 717 -35.40 5.73 -1.45
C LYS A 717 -35.96 4.94 -0.26
N LEU A 718 -36.03 5.58 0.91
CA LEU A 718 -36.63 4.98 2.10
C LEU A 718 -38.15 4.85 1.97
N ASN A 719 -38.82 5.81 1.33
CA ASN A 719 -40.27 5.83 1.17
C ASN A 719 -40.77 4.92 0.03
N GLU A 720 -40.04 4.84 -1.10
CA GLU A 720 -40.38 3.99 -2.27
C GLU A 720 -40.46 2.48 -1.97
N ARG A 721 -40.06 2.04 -0.77
CA ARG A 721 -40.15 0.63 -0.33
C ARG A 721 -41.11 0.39 0.85
N ALA A 722 -41.66 1.46 1.43
CA ALA A 722 -42.70 1.36 2.45
C ALA A 722 -44.10 1.17 1.82
N GLU A 723 -44.24 1.54 0.54
CA GLU A 723 -45.32 1.16 -0.37
C GLU A 723 -44.99 -0.14 -1.10
#